data_AF-A0AAW8U197-F1
#
_entry.id   AF-A0AAW8U197-F1
#
_cell.length_a   1.000
_cell.length_b   1.000
_cell.length_c   1.000
_cell.angle_alpha   90.00
_cell.angle_beta   90.00
_cell.angle_gamma   90.00
#
_symmetry.space_group_name_H-M   'P 1'
#
loop_
_entity.id
_entity.type
_entity.pdbx_description
1 polymer ?
#
loop_
_entity_poly.entity_id
_entity_poly.type
_entity_poly.pdbx_seq_one_letter_code
_entity_poly.pdbx_strand_id
1 'polypeptide(L)'
;MKKKLMISVSLLMFFVFGFSQLDVSAAKNQPQGKYISDGSYVQVNKKNYGMWQNFNWKKKNNTTNVYQKTFQARGRYKHQNGSTYYSLYDSKGKWYGYLNANATKKTGKQGAYISDGSHVKINRKNYGMWQNFSWKKKGNTTEVYDKTFQARGRYEHFNGSTYYSLYDNKGKWYGYLNVDATTKVNAQGTYISDGSYVKVSKMNYDMWQNFGWKSKNKTNNFYYKIFQAKGRYEHFNGSTYYSLYDSKGKWYGYLNAVATQKTKPEGDFIDDGRHVEIKKPNYELWENFNWKKKDVTTAYIGKTFVIKERYEHFNGSTYYSLYDYKGKWYGYLNAKATEMTLRPHEIKNVYIDVDESGKKLDSTTGYVEIKEKEQKVTKTETRPNFSMVTTNTITKVWRKVKEPTSEPKYEVINQDENDKILTSTEGYTLIESYKKTEVKTSALGDKLTIIQTINVWRKVDSPMIMSILSKNNNTVKAAEKAISNDVAISNEHAQKITNKAISNAVINVFLEKVNVERKQQGKQPLSATEDKLAVEYSHIRAVTVMYNGFEHSAPSKLPEDGKSGSPEYKEGDIQFVGLENISLSTLFKSDIKTDSQLVNQIASAMYRQYIDNERNAALGRPLSPQDSNVAGHYESLILGSDDKTMSVGVYVIDNGSVYTVTTCALVGTDETYEEW
;
A
#
# COMPACT_ATOMS: atom_id res chain seq x y z
N MET A 1 -77.24 6.25 48.66
CA MET A 1 -77.67 4.92 49.13
C MET A 1 -76.90 4.56 50.39
N LYS A 2 -77.63 4.25 51.47
CA LYS A 2 -77.11 3.89 52.80
C LYS A 2 -76.58 2.45 52.82
N LYS A 3 -75.50 2.17 53.56
CA LYS A 3 -75.33 0.91 54.30
C LYS A 3 -74.45 1.12 55.54
N LYS A 4 -75.01 0.73 56.69
CA LYS A 4 -74.47 0.71 58.06
C LYS A 4 -73.45 -0.43 58.22
N LEU A 5 -72.47 -0.25 59.12
CA LEU A 5 -71.99 -1.30 60.04
C LEU A 5 -71.15 -0.62 61.16
N MET A 6 -71.74 -0.35 62.33
CA MET A 6 -71.85 -1.17 63.55
C MET A 6 -70.58 -1.11 64.43
N ILE A 7 -70.72 -0.32 65.50
CA ILE A 7 -69.77 -0.08 66.59
C ILE A 7 -70.04 -1.15 67.66
N SER A 8 -68.98 -1.74 68.21
CA SER A 8 -69.01 -2.48 69.48
C SER A 8 -68.15 -1.73 70.50
N VAL A 9 -68.79 -1.30 71.57
CA VAL A 9 -68.20 -0.68 72.76
C VAL A 9 -68.07 -1.78 73.80
N SER A 10 -66.90 -1.89 74.42
CA SER A 10 -66.75 -2.55 75.73
C SER A 10 -66.05 -1.61 76.71
N LEU A 11 -66.87 -1.25 77.70
CA LEU A 11 -66.65 -0.46 78.89
C LEU A 11 -65.70 -1.20 79.87
N LEU A 12 -64.76 -0.51 80.54
CA LEU A 12 -64.26 -0.96 81.85
C LEU A 12 -63.82 0.21 82.75
N MET A 13 -64.71 0.49 83.71
CA MET A 13 -64.57 1.08 85.05
C MET A 13 -63.43 2.06 85.39
N PHE A 14 -63.86 3.29 85.68
CA PHE A 14 -63.23 4.21 86.62
C PHE A 14 -63.45 3.73 88.07
N PHE A 15 -62.39 3.68 88.88
CA PHE A 15 -62.50 3.78 90.33
C PHE A 15 -61.92 5.12 90.77
N VAL A 16 -62.80 5.99 91.27
CA VAL A 16 -62.48 7.20 92.02
C VAL A 16 -62.74 6.89 93.50
N PHE A 17 -61.71 6.99 94.33
CA PHE A 17 -61.80 7.30 95.75
C PHE A 17 -60.73 8.40 95.95
N GLY A 18 -61.06 9.62 96.34
CA GLY A 18 -61.78 10.00 97.54
C GLY A 18 -60.76 10.69 98.44
N PHE A 19 -60.63 12.02 98.32
CA PHE A 19 -59.83 12.84 99.22
C PHE A 19 -60.62 13.03 100.53
N SER A 20 -60.00 12.75 101.66
CA SER A 20 -60.40 13.27 102.97
C SER A 20 -59.18 13.83 103.70
N GLN A 21 -59.42 14.96 104.38
CA GLN A 21 -58.48 15.84 105.06
C GLN A 21 -57.78 15.21 106.28
N LEU A 22 -56.59 15.79 106.56
CA LEU A 22 -55.85 15.89 107.82
C LEU A 22 -55.13 14.64 108.35
N ASP A 23 -53.80 14.66 108.25
CA ASP A 23 -52.96 14.46 109.44
C ASP A 23 -51.61 15.17 109.27
N VAL A 24 -51.41 16.23 110.07
CA VAL A 24 -50.10 16.84 110.29
C VAL A 24 -49.36 15.92 111.27
N SER A 25 -48.66 14.93 110.74
CA SER A 25 -47.70 14.13 111.51
C SER A 25 -46.30 14.28 110.92
N ALA A 26 -45.35 14.57 111.80
CA ALA A 26 -43.96 14.88 111.46
C ALA A 26 -43.38 13.85 110.47
N ALA A 27 -43.01 14.33 109.29
CA ALA A 27 -42.35 13.52 108.27
C ALA A 27 -41.06 12.92 108.87
N LYS A 28 -41.10 11.62 109.23
CA LYS A 28 -39.89 10.85 109.54
C LYS A 28 -38.91 11.06 108.38
N ASN A 29 -37.79 11.73 108.65
CA ASN A 29 -36.72 11.97 107.70
C ASN A 29 -36.16 10.62 107.23
N GLN A 30 -36.70 10.10 106.14
CA GLN A 30 -36.20 8.90 105.49
C GLN A 30 -34.71 9.11 105.11
N PRO A 31 -33.79 8.16 105.36
CA PRO A 31 -32.35 8.36 105.18
C PRO A 31 -31.93 8.84 103.78
N GLN A 32 -32.71 8.51 102.76
CA GLN A 32 -32.50 8.90 101.37
C GLN A 32 -32.90 10.35 101.03
N GLY A 33 -33.61 11.05 101.91
CA GLY A 33 -34.19 12.35 101.63
C GLY A 33 -35.43 12.29 100.72
N LYS A 34 -36.04 13.46 100.46
CA LYS A 34 -37.23 13.58 99.60
C LYS A 34 -36.87 13.35 98.12
N TYR A 35 -37.83 12.84 97.35
CA TYR A 35 -37.71 12.76 95.89
C TYR A 35 -37.57 14.16 95.30
N ILE A 36 -36.58 14.33 94.41
CA ILE A 36 -36.38 15.56 93.63
C ILE A 36 -36.52 15.18 92.16
N SER A 37 -37.48 15.79 91.46
CA SER A 37 -37.60 15.67 90.00
C SER A 37 -36.30 16.15 89.34
N ASP A 38 -35.75 15.36 88.41
CA ASP A 38 -34.48 15.68 87.73
C ASP A 38 -34.68 15.71 86.21
N GLY A 39 -35.11 14.59 85.62
CA GLY A 39 -35.41 14.49 84.19
C GLY A 39 -34.19 14.48 83.27
N SER A 40 -32.97 14.67 83.79
CA SER A 40 -31.74 14.67 83.00
C SER A 40 -31.40 13.30 82.42
N TYR A 41 -30.57 13.31 81.36
CA TYR A 41 -29.97 12.11 80.81
C TYR A 41 -28.58 11.92 81.39
N VAL A 42 -28.26 10.68 81.76
CA VAL A 42 -26.99 10.30 82.37
C VAL A 42 -26.43 9.07 81.68
N GLN A 43 -25.13 9.07 81.39
CA GLN A 43 -24.42 7.91 80.89
C GLN A 43 -23.63 7.26 82.03
N VAL A 44 -23.73 5.95 82.17
CA VAL A 44 -22.95 5.20 83.15
C VAL A 44 -21.48 5.19 82.73
N ASN A 45 -20.58 5.74 83.54
CA ASN A 45 -19.17 5.91 83.20
C ASN A 45 -18.20 5.15 84.13
N LYS A 46 -18.72 4.36 85.07
CA LYS A 46 -17.92 3.45 85.93
C LYS A 46 -18.53 2.05 85.97
N LYS A 47 -17.69 1.02 85.89
CA LYS A 47 -18.08 -0.40 86.05
C LYS A 47 -18.16 -0.79 87.53
N ASN A 48 -18.81 -1.91 87.83
CA ASN A 48 -18.88 -2.53 89.16
C ASN A 48 -19.54 -1.69 90.28
N TYR A 49 -20.24 -0.59 89.98
CA TYR A 49 -21.00 0.15 90.98
C TYR A 49 -22.32 -0.55 91.29
N GLY A 50 -22.70 -0.59 92.57
CA GLY A 50 -23.97 -1.17 93.02
C GLY A 50 -25.17 -0.39 92.49
N MET A 51 -26.16 -1.11 91.95
CA MET A 51 -27.48 -0.59 91.60
C MET A 51 -28.50 -1.17 92.58
N TRP A 52 -29.25 -0.32 93.26
CA TRP A 52 -30.06 -0.70 94.42
C TRP A 52 -31.55 -0.72 94.11
N GLN A 53 -32.27 -1.69 94.67
CA GLN A 53 -33.72 -1.80 94.55
C GLN A 53 -34.44 -0.82 95.48
N ASN A 54 -33.82 -0.48 96.61
CA ASN A 54 -34.36 0.44 97.61
C ASN A 54 -33.19 1.04 98.41
N PHE A 55 -33.50 1.95 99.32
CA PHE A 55 -32.52 2.61 100.19
C PHE A 55 -32.17 1.81 101.46
N ASN A 56 -32.70 0.59 101.59
CA ASN A 56 -32.22 -0.42 102.55
C ASN A 56 -31.06 -1.24 101.98
N TRP A 57 -30.38 -0.72 100.94
CA TRP A 57 -29.25 -1.36 100.27
C TRP A 57 -29.55 -2.78 99.76
N LYS A 58 -30.80 -3.08 99.38
CA LYS A 58 -31.10 -4.32 98.66
C LYS A 58 -30.54 -4.22 97.24
N LYS A 59 -29.48 -4.96 96.95
CA LYS A 59 -28.82 -4.95 95.63
C LYS A 59 -29.76 -5.50 94.56
N LYS A 60 -29.90 -4.76 93.45
CA LYS A 60 -30.66 -5.18 92.26
C LYS A 60 -29.74 -5.70 91.16
N ASN A 61 -28.64 -4.99 90.90
CA ASN A 61 -27.61 -5.35 89.93
C ASN A 61 -26.32 -4.54 90.18
N ASN A 62 -25.39 -4.52 89.22
CA ASN A 62 -24.29 -3.58 89.15
C ASN A 62 -24.21 -2.91 87.77
N THR A 63 -23.34 -1.90 87.64
CA THR A 63 -23.21 -1.12 86.41
C THR A 63 -22.50 -1.82 85.26
N THR A 64 -21.98 -3.04 85.41
CA THR A 64 -21.13 -3.66 84.39
C THR A 64 -21.86 -3.96 83.08
N ASN A 65 -23.10 -4.44 83.14
CA ASN A 65 -23.92 -4.74 81.95
C ASN A 65 -24.59 -3.51 81.33
N VAL A 66 -24.48 -2.37 82.01
CA VAL A 66 -25.05 -1.08 81.57
C VAL A 66 -23.99 0.00 81.44
N TYR A 67 -22.71 -0.38 81.48
CA TYR A 67 -21.60 0.53 81.30
C TYR A 67 -21.69 1.21 79.93
N GLN A 68 -21.44 2.52 79.89
CA GLN A 68 -21.58 3.40 78.72
C GLN A 68 -23.00 3.57 78.17
N LYS A 69 -24.02 2.88 78.70
CA LYS A 69 -25.41 3.10 78.30
C LYS A 69 -25.97 4.39 78.89
N THR A 70 -26.85 5.03 78.13
CA THR A 70 -27.51 6.27 78.52
C THR A 70 -28.91 5.99 79.07
N PHE A 71 -29.23 6.59 80.22
CA PHE A 71 -30.51 6.46 80.92
C PHE A 71 -31.09 7.84 81.20
N GLN A 72 -32.39 7.88 81.47
CA GLN A 72 -33.04 9.04 82.06
C GLN A 72 -33.05 8.89 83.59
N ALA A 73 -32.50 9.89 84.28
CA ALA A 73 -32.64 10.04 85.73
C ALA A 73 -33.95 10.76 86.02
N ARG A 74 -35.06 10.02 86.22
CA ARG A 74 -36.37 10.65 86.46
C ARG A 74 -36.46 11.34 87.81
N GLY A 75 -35.65 10.91 88.78
CA GLY A 75 -35.50 11.61 90.04
C GLY A 75 -34.15 11.36 90.67
N ARG A 76 -33.82 12.21 91.62
CA ARG A 76 -32.61 12.14 92.43
C ARG A 76 -32.93 12.25 93.92
N TYR A 77 -32.05 11.67 94.73
CA TYR A 77 -32.18 11.56 96.18
C TYR A 77 -30.86 11.97 96.82
N LYS A 78 -30.90 12.98 97.71
CA LYS A 78 -29.74 13.41 98.49
C LYS A 78 -29.73 12.63 99.80
N HIS A 79 -28.95 11.56 99.87
CA HIS A 79 -28.92 10.66 101.01
C HIS A 79 -28.09 11.26 102.16
N GLN A 80 -28.44 10.92 103.40
CA GLN A 80 -27.69 11.30 104.61
C GLN A 80 -26.22 10.84 104.63
N ASN A 81 -25.82 9.94 103.72
CA ASN A 81 -24.44 9.46 103.59
C ASN A 81 -23.57 10.40 102.72
N GLY A 82 -24.09 11.57 102.36
CA GLY A 82 -23.43 12.57 101.51
C GLY A 82 -23.53 12.30 100.01
N SER A 83 -23.97 11.12 99.57
CA SER A 83 -24.09 10.78 98.15
C SER A 83 -25.44 11.15 97.56
N THR A 84 -25.46 11.46 96.26
CA THR A 84 -26.69 11.60 95.47
C THR A 84 -26.94 10.31 94.69
N TYR A 85 -28.18 9.81 94.70
CA TYR A 85 -28.59 8.64 93.94
C TYR A 85 -29.63 9.01 92.88
N TYR A 86 -29.46 8.53 91.65
CA TYR A 86 -30.40 8.69 90.55
C TYR A 86 -31.28 7.45 90.40
N SER A 87 -32.57 7.65 90.16
CA SER A 87 -33.51 6.60 89.74
C SER A 87 -33.49 6.48 88.21
N LEU A 88 -32.88 5.40 87.70
CA LEU A 88 -32.57 5.25 86.28
C LEU A 88 -33.64 4.48 85.50
N TYR A 89 -34.02 5.03 84.34
CA TYR A 89 -34.98 4.44 83.42
C TYR A 89 -34.42 4.39 81.99
N ASP A 90 -34.74 3.34 81.24
CA ASP A 90 -34.46 3.28 79.80
C ASP A 90 -35.54 3.98 78.95
N SER A 91 -35.39 3.97 77.63
CA SER A 91 -36.37 4.55 76.69
C SER A 91 -37.72 3.87 76.66
N LYS A 92 -37.82 2.62 77.15
CA LYS A 92 -39.07 1.88 77.28
C LYS A 92 -39.75 2.15 78.63
N GLY A 93 -39.15 2.99 79.47
CA GLY A 93 -39.62 3.27 80.82
C GLY A 93 -39.35 2.15 81.81
N LYS A 94 -38.52 1.16 81.47
CA LYS A 94 -38.10 0.12 82.41
C LYS A 94 -37.15 0.73 83.43
N TRP A 95 -37.43 0.45 84.70
CA TRP A 95 -36.62 0.92 85.82
C TRP A 95 -35.44 -0.02 86.11
N TYR A 96 -34.25 0.56 86.27
CA TYR A 96 -33.00 -0.18 86.44
C TYR A 96 -32.44 -0.18 87.86
N GLY A 97 -32.92 0.71 88.73
CA GLY A 97 -32.41 0.83 90.10
C GLY A 97 -31.99 2.25 90.46
N TYR A 98 -31.66 2.43 91.74
CA TYR A 98 -30.97 3.61 92.24
C TYR A 98 -29.45 3.44 92.04
N LEU A 99 -28.82 4.39 91.36
CA LEU A 99 -27.36 4.40 91.14
C LEU A 99 -26.74 5.68 91.70
N ASN A 100 -25.59 5.55 92.37
CA ASN A 100 -24.83 6.71 92.85
C ASN A 100 -24.42 7.59 91.67
N ALA A 101 -24.70 8.89 91.76
CA ALA A 101 -24.42 9.89 90.72
C ALA A 101 -22.94 9.92 90.30
N ASN A 102 -22.01 9.59 91.21
CA ASN A 102 -20.56 9.54 90.94
C ASN A 102 -20.16 8.41 89.96
N ALA A 103 -21.07 7.48 89.65
CA ALA A 103 -20.90 6.43 88.64
C ALA A 103 -21.46 6.84 87.26
N THR A 104 -21.89 8.08 87.12
CA THR A 104 -22.54 8.60 85.93
C THR A 104 -21.93 9.92 85.47
N LYS A 105 -22.17 10.25 84.20
CA LYS A 105 -21.88 11.55 83.60
C LYS A 105 -23.17 12.12 83.02
N LYS A 106 -23.56 13.34 83.40
CA LYS A 106 -24.69 14.04 82.77
C LYS A 106 -24.41 14.31 81.29
N THR A 107 -25.42 14.14 80.45
CA THR A 107 -25.32 14.25 78.98
C THR A 107 -26.68 14.54 78.36
N GLY A 108 -26.75 14.63 77.02
CA GLY A 108 -28.00 14.68 76.26
C GLY A 108 -28.56 13.29 75.95
N LYS A 109 -29.68 13.21 75.20
CA LYS A 109 -30.28 11.93 74.79
C LYS A 109 -29.30 11.03 74.02
N GLN A 110 -28.33 11.61 73.34
CA GLN A 110 -27.32 10.89 72.56
C GLN A 110 -26.25 10.17 73.37
N GLY A 111 -26.13 10.42 74.68
CA GLY A 111 -24.99 9.92 75.45
C GLY A 111 -23.73 10.75 75.25
N ALA A 112 -22.68 10.48 76.03
CA ALA A 112 -21.40 11.16 75.83
C ALA A 112 -20.62 10.49 74.68
N TYR A 113 -19.70 11.26 74.07
CA TYR A 113 -18.79 10.74 73.06
C TYR A 113 -17.90 9.63 73.63
N ILE A 114 -17.83 8.49 72.92
CA ILE A 114 -16.93 7.38 73.25
C ILE A 114 -15.98 7.17 72.07
N SER A 115 -14.67 7.21 72.32
CA SER A 115 -13.67 6.89 71.30
C SER A 115 -13.81 5.44 70.84
N ASP A 116 -13.72 5.19 69.53
CA ASP A 116 -13.82 3.84 68.94
C ASP A 116 -12.62 3.53 68.05
N GLY A 117 -12.40 4.34 67.00
CA GLY A 117 -11.25 4.24 66.10
C GLY A 117 -11.30 3.07 65.11
N SER A 118 -12.33 2.21 65.18
CA SER A 118 -12.47 1.08 64.26
C SER A 118 -12.76 1.50 62.82
N HIS A 119 -12.38 0.64 61.88
CA HIS A 119 -12.84 0.73 60.51
C HIS A 119 -14.14 -0.07 60.36
N VAL A 120 -15.08 0.49 59.62
CA VAL A 120 -16.40 -0.09 59.39
C VAL A 120 -16.76 -0.03 57.92
N LYS A 121 -17.31 -1.13 57.40
CA LYS A 121 -17.88 -1.20 56.05
C LYS A 121 -19.38 -0.99 56.15
N ILE A 122 -19.93 -0.16 55.26
CA ILE A 122 -21.38 0.02 55.13
C ILE A 122 -21.95 -1.13 54.32
N ASN A 123 -22.84 -1.93 54.91
CA ASN A 123 -23.37 -3.17 54.32
C ASN A 123 -24.89 -3.12 54.06
N ARG A 124 -25.54 -1.97 54.25
CA ARG A 124 -26.96 -1.75 53.96
C ARG A 124 -27.16 -0.48 53.15
N LYS A 125 -27.97 -0.55 52.08
CA LYS A 125 -28.41 0.62 51.30
C LYS A 125 -29.60 1.32 51.98
N ASN A 126 -29.90 2.55 51.57
CA ASN A 126 -31.07 3.33 52.01
C ASN A 126 -31.18 3.57 53.53
N TYR A 127 -30.11 3.39 54.30
CA TYR A 127 -30.10 3.69 55.73
C TYR A 127 -29.90 5.19 55.97
N GLY A 128 -30.66 5.78 56.89
CA GLY A 128 -30.56 7.21 57.18
C GLY A 128 -29.23 7.61 57.82
N MET A 129 -28.61 8.67 57.29
CA MET A 129 -27.43 9.31 57.87
C MET A 129 -27.81 10.68 58.44
N TRP A 130 -27.33 10.99 59.64
CA TRP A 130 -27.81 12.13 60.43
C TRP A 130 -26.73 13.18 60.66
N GLN A 131 -27.10 14.46 60.55
CA GLN A 131 -26.22 15.59 60.84
C GLN A 131 -26.14 15.87 62.35
N ASN A 132 -27.18 15.51 63.11
CA ASN A 132 -27.21 15.70 64.55
C ASN A 132 -28.24 14.74 65.17
N PHE A 133 -28.25 14.69 66.50
CA PHE A 133 -29.19 13.86 67.27
C PHE A 133 -30.56 14.53 67.50
N SER A 134 -30.82 15.65 66.83
CA SER A 134 -32.18 16.17 66.59
C SER A 134 -32.82 15.57 65.34
N TRP A 135 -32.21 14.51 64.78
CA TRP A 135 -32.66 13.81 63.57
C TRP A 135 -32.72 14.69 62.32
N LYS A 136 -31.84 15.70 62.22
CA LYS A 136 -31.65 16.40 60.94
C LYS A 136 -30.95 15.46 59.96
N LYS A 137 -31.67 15.05 58.91
CA LYS A 137 -31.15 14.13 57.89
C LYS A 137 -30.03 14.81 57.07
N LYS A 138 -28.94 14.09 56.86
CA LYS A 138 -27.82 14.51 56.02
C LYS A 138 -27.81 13.79 54.67
N GLY A 139 -28.37 12.59 54.62
CA GLY A 139 -28.43 11.75 53.41
C GLY A 139 -28.83 10.32 53.76
N ASN A 140 -28.42 9.38 52.92
CA ASN A 140 -28.55 7.94 53.18
C ASN A 140 -27.29 7.17 52.72
N THR A 141 -27.22 5.88 53.03
CA THR A 141 -26.06 5.04 52.77
C THR A 141 -25.89 4.58 51.31
N THR A 142 -26.76 4.94 50.38
CA THR A 142 -26.79 4.34 49.03
C THR A 142 -25.53 4.67 48.20
N GLU A 143 -25.07 5.92 48.21
CA GLU A 143 -23.87 6.36 47.48
C GLU A 143 -22.55 5.91 48.13
N VAL A 144 -22.64 5.48 49.39
CA VAL A 144 -21.51 5.07 50.23
C VAL A 144 -21.59 3.58 50.61
N TYR A 145 -22.48 2.84 49.97
CA TYR A 145 -22.62 1.41 50.14
C TYR A 145 -21.34 0.69 49.75
N ASP A 146 -21.00 -0.37 50.48
CA ASP A 146 -19.78 -1.16 50.37
C ASP A 146 -18.46 -0.42 50.65
N LYS A 147 -18.48 0.90 50.90
CA LYS A 147 -17.28 1.67 51.24
C LYS A 147 -16.88 1.48 52.71
N THR A 148 -15.57 1.58 52.96
CA THR A 148 -14.97 1.51 54.29
C THR A 148 -14.72 2.91 54.85
N PHE A 149 -15.16 3.15 56.09
CA PHE A 149 -14.99 4.40 56.83
C PHE A 149 -14.32 4.15 58.17
N GLN A 150 -13.82 5.20 58.80
CA GLN A 150 -13.39 5.17 60.20
C GLN A 150 -14.51 5.69 61.11
N ALA A 151 -14.91 4.87 62.07
CA ALA A 151 -15.78 5.27 63.17
C ALA A 151 -14.93 5.90 64.27
N ARG A 152 -14.71 7.22 64.22
CA ARG A 152 -13.83 7.89 65.20
C ARG A 152 -14.40 7.85 66.61
N GLY A 153 -15.71 7.95 66.73
CA GLY A 153 -16.40 7.69 67.98
C GLY A 153 -17.80 7.13 67.79
N ARG A 154 -18.36 6.67 68.89
CA ARG A 154 -19.71 6.11 68.99
C ARG A 154 -20.50 6.77 70.10
N TYR A 155 -21.82 6.69 69.98
CA TYR A 155 -22.79 7.27 70.88
C TYR A 155 -23.84 6.23 71.23
N GLU A 156 -23.95 5.90 72.52
CA GLU A 156 -24.97 5.00 73.05
C GLU A 156 -26.23 5.83 73.35
N HIS A 157 -27.09 5.96 72.35
CA HIS A 157 -28.25 6.86 72.41
C HIS A 157 -29.34 6.25 73.32
N PHE A 158 -30.08 7.11 74.03
CA PHE A 158 -31.14 6.73 74.96
C PHE A 158 -32.24 5.86 74.32
N ASN A 159 -32.49 6.03 73.02
CA ASN A 159 -33.41 5.20 72.23
C ASN A 159 -33.00 3.71 72.13
N GLY A 160 -31.82 3.33 72.65
CA GLY A 160 -31.31 1.97 72.66
C GLY A 160 -30.44 1.60 71.47
N SER A 161 -30.25 2.50 70.50
CA SER A 161 -29.37 2.28 69.34
C SER A 161 -28.00 2.92 69.54
N THR A 162 -26.97 2.33 68.93
CA THR A 162 -25.61 2.88 68.88
C THR A 162 -25.39 3.56 67.54
N TYR A 163 -24.83 4.77 67.56
CA TYR A 163 -24.51 5.54 66.35
C TYR A 163 -23.00 5.80 66.26
N TYR A 164 -22.40 5.49 65.11
CA TYR A 164 -21.03 5.85 64.77
C TYR A 164 -20.95 7.23 64.13
N SER A 165 -19.92 7.99 64.47
CA SER A 165 -19.49 9.18 63.74
C SER A 165 -18.49 8.80 62.66
N LEU A 166 -18.91 8.85 61.40
CA LEU A 166 -18.15 8.31 60.26
C LEU A 166 -17.28 9.36 59.58
N TYR A 167 -16.05 8.98 59.28
CA TYR A 167 -15.06 9.81 58.58
C TYR A 167 -14.38 9.02 57.46
N ASP A 168 -14.03 9.68 56.37
CA ASP A 168 -13.12 9.13 55.35
C ASP A 168 -11.64 9.34 55.73
N ASN A 169 -10.72 8.88 54.89
CA ASN A 169 -9.28 9.04 55.10
C ASN A 169 -8.79 10.48 55.05
N LYS A 170 -9.53 11.40 54.44
CA LYS A 170 -9.23 12.84 54.43
C LYS A 170 -9.75 13.55 55.69
N GLY A 171 -10.39 12.80 56.58
CA GLY A 171 -11.03 13.36 57.77
C GLY A 171 -12.32 14.11 57.48
N LYS A 172 -12.89 13.96 56.28
CA LYS A 172 -14.22 14.51 56.00
C LYS A 172 -15.25 13.71 56.76
N TRP A 173 -16.13 14.42 57.45
CA TRP A 173 -17.20 13.83 58.25
C TRP A 173 -18.47 13.57 57.41
N TYR A 174 -19.00 12.35 57.50
CA TYR A 174 -20.14 11.90 56.70
C TYR A 174 -21.46 11.89 57.47
N GLY A 175 -21.43 11.99 58.79
CA GLY A 175 -22.63 11.95 59.62
C GLY A 175 -22.60 10.88 60.68
N TYR A 176 -23.67 10.83 61.45
CA TYR A 176 -23.97 9.74 62.36
C TYR A 176 -24.74 8.63 61.64
N LEU A 177 -24.27 7.39 61.75
CA LEU A 177 -24.92 6.21 61.19
C LEU A 177 -25.15 5.16 62.28
N ASN A 178 -26.33 4.54 62.27
CA ASN A 178 -26.61 3.44 63.18
C ASN A 178 -25.70 2.23 62.87
N VAL A 179 -25.12 1.63 63.92
CA VAL A 179 -24.21 0.49 63.81
C VAL A 179 -24.77 -0.68 63.01
N ASP A 180 -26.09 -0.91 63.03
CA ASP A 180 -26.76 -2.02 62.34
C ASP A 180 -26.63 -1.97 60.80
N ALA A 181 -26.24 -0.80 60.25
CA ALA A 181 -25.94 -0.63 58.83
C ALA A 181 -24.47 -0.83 58.49
N THR A 182 -23.68 -1.32 59.45
CA THR A 182 -22.23 -1.44 59.33
C THR A 182 -21.72 -2.80 59.78
N THR A 183 -20.50 -3.14 59.39
CA THR A 183 -19.73 -4.26 59.93
C THR A 183 -18.30 -3.80 60.20
N LYS A 184 -17.75 -4.16 61.37
CA LYS A 184 -16.35 -3.86 61.68
C LYS A 184 -15.40 -4.65 60.78
N VAL A 185 -14.40 -3.97 60.23
CA VAL A 185 -13.45 -4.52 59.25
C VAL A 185 -12.05 -3.96 59.52
N ASN A 186 -11.05 -4.49 58.81
CA ASN A 186 -9.74 -3.87 58.73
C ASN A 186 -9.76 -2.70 57.72
N ALA A 187 -8.67 -1.93 57.65
CA ALA A 187 -8.58 -0.76 56.76
C ALA A 187 -8.83 -1.08 55.28
N GLN A 188 -8.51 -2.30 54.82
CA GLN A 188 -8.78 -2.76 53.45
C GLN A 188 -10.23 -3.09 53.14
N GLY A 189 -11.11 -3.14 54.14
CA GLY A 189 -12.48 -3.63 53.96
C GLY A 189 -12.56 -5.15 53.80
N THR A 190 -13.70 -5.63 53.30
CA THR A 190 -13.93 -7.06 53.02
C THR A 190 -13.71 -7.37 51.55
N TYR A 191 -13.39 -8.64 51.24
CA TYR A 191 -13.41 -9.14 49.87
C TYR A 191 -14.79 -8.96 49.23
N ILE A 192 -14.82 -8.49 47.97
CA ILE A 192 -16.01 -8.39 47.14
C ILE A 192 -15.74 -9.15 45.84
N SER A 193 -16.59 -10.12 45.48
CA SER A 193 -16.46 -10.82 44.20
C SER A 193 -16.68 -9.85 43.03
N ASP A 194 -15.86 -9.97 41.99
CA ASP A 194 -15.91 -9.09 40.81
C ASP A 194 -15.93 -9.90 39.51
N GLY A 195 -14.89 -10.70 39.26
CA GLY A 195 -14.81 -11.61 38.12
C GLY A 195 -14.50 -10.93 36.77
N SER A 196 -14.46 -9.59 36.74
CA SER A 196 -14.17 -8.83 35.52
C SER A 196 -12.74 -9.02 35.00
N TYR A 197 -12.56 -8.75 33.71
CA TYR A 197 -11.24 -8.67 33.09
C TYR A 197 -10.77 -7.23 33.04
N VAL A 198 -9.51 -7.01 33.36
CA VAL A 198 -8.88 -5.69 33.44
C VAL A 198 -7.53 -5.71 32.74
N LYS A 199 -7.31 -4.72 31.87
CA LYS A 199 -6.06 -4.43 31.19
C LYS A 199 -5.25 -3.46 32.05
N VAL A 200 -3.98 -3.75 32.29
CA VAL A 200 -3.09 -2.79 32.97
C VAL A 200 -2.81 -1.63 32.01
N SER A 201 -3.31 -0.45 32.34
CA SER A 201 -3.29 0.74 31.47
C SER A 201 -2.38 1.86 31.96
N LYS A 202 -1.76 1.72 33.14
CA LYS A 202 -0.78 2.70 33.66
C LYS A 202 0.50 2.03 34.16
N MET A 203 1.64 2.64 33.84
CA MET A 203 2.96 2.25 34.35
C MET A 203 3.25 2.87 35.72
N ASN A 204 4.30 2.40 36.38
CA ASN A 204 4.80 2.93 37.67
C ASN A 204 3.85 2.79 38.86
N TYR A 205 2.97 1.78 38.84
CA TYR A 205 2.18 1.38 40.00
C TYR A 205 2.75 0.10 40.62
N ASP A 206 2.80 0.06 41.95
CA ASP A 206 3.09 -1.15 42.68
C ASP A 206 1.90 -2.11 42.67
N MET A 207 2.20 -3.39 42.48
CA MET A 207 1.28 -4.49 42.71
C MET A 207 1.61 -5.12 44.05
N TRP A 208 0.71 -4.98 45.01
CA TRP A 208 0.98 -5.27 46.41
C TRP A 208 0.77 -6.74 46.76
N GLN A 209 1.66 -7.30 47.58
CA GLN A 209 1.49 -8.62 48.17
C GLN A 209 0.40 -8.64 49.25
N ASN A 210 0.23 -7.53 49.96
CA ASN A 210 -0.71 -7.40 51.05
C ASN A 210 -1.04 -5.91 51.27
N PHE A 211 -2.04 -5.64 52.12
CA PHE A 211 -2.43 -4.28 52.50
C PHE A 211 -1.53 -3.65 53.58
N GLY A 212 -0.39 -4.28 53.88
CA GLY A 212 0.75 -3.66 54.58
C GLY A 212 1.74 -3.01 53.62
N TRP A 213 1.36 -2.82 52.35
CA TRP A 213 2.15 -2.16 51.30
C TRP A 213 3.50 -2.81 51.03
N LYS A 214 3.59 -4.13 51.15
CA LYS A 214 4.75 -4.89 50.64
C LYS A 214 4.60 -5.07 49.12
N SER A 215 5.47 -4.44 48.33
CA SER A 215 5.43 -4.58 46.86
C SER A 215 5.82 -6.00 46.44
N LYS A 216 5.05 -6.60 45.52
CA LYS A 216 5.30 -7.92 44.93
C LYS A 216 5.86 -7.82 43.52
N ASN A 217 5.43 -6.79 42.79
CA ASN A 217 5.59 -6.62 41.35
C ASN A 217 5.35 -5.13 41.00
N LYS A 218 5.75 -4.72 39.79
CA LYS A 218 5.41 -3.40 39.23
C LYS A 218 4.65 -3.52 37.91
N THR A 219 3.76 -2.58 37.64
CA THR A 219 2.96 -2.60 36.40
C THR A 219 3.81 -2.46 35.14
N ASN A 220 5.04 -1.97 35.21
CA ASN A 220 5.98 -1.90 34.08
C ASN A 220 6.20 -3.27 33.42
N ASN A 221 6.22 -4.35 34.21
CA ASN A 221 6.40 -5.72 33.72
C ASN A 221 5.12 -6.33 33.11
N PHE A 222 3.99 -5.64 33.26
CA PHE A 222 2.67 -6.15 32.91
C PHE A 222 1.84 -5.11 32.15
N TYR A 223 2.47 -4.07 31.62
CA TYR A 223 1.77 -3.03 30.89
C TYR A 223 1.07 -3.62 29.67
N TYR A 224 -0.18 -3.21 29.41
CA TYR A 224 -1.12 -3.80 28.45
C TYR A 224 -1.56 -5.25 28.70
N LYS A 225 -0.99 -5.95 29.69
CA LYS A 225 -1.41 -7.30 30.01
C LYS A 225 -2.82 -7.30 30.62
N ILE A 226 -3.63 -8.26 30.20
CA ILE A 226 -4.97 -8.51 30.74
C ILE A 226 -4.90 -9.52 31.88
N PHE A 227 -5.60 -9.22 32.97
CA PHE A 227 -5.81 -10.10 34.11
C PHE A 227 -7.29 -10.23 34.43
N GLN A 228 -7.65 -11.29 35.16
CA GLN A 228 -8.96 -11.42 35.79
C GLN A 228 -8.88 -10.85 37.22
N ALA A 229 -9.70 -9.85 37.51
CA ALA A 229 -9.92 -9.35 38.85
C ALA A 229 -10.93 -10.25 39.56
N LYS A 230 -10.47 -11.31 40.24
CA LYS A 230 -11.40 -12.26 40.90
C LYS A 230 -12.21 -11.61 42.03
N GLY A 231 -11.61 -10.64 42.71
CA GLY A 231 -12.32 -9.77 43.62
C GLY A 231 -11.66 -8.42 43.81
N ARG A 232 -12.38 -7.53 44.49
CA ARG A 232 -11.98 -6.16 44.79
C ARG A 232 -12.14 -5.83 46.28
N TYR A 233 -11.45 -4.79 46.71
CA TYR A 233 -11.43 -4.29 48.08
C TYR A 233 -11.60 -2.77 48.07
N GLU A 234 -12.61 -2.27 48.77
CA GLU A 234 -12.85 -0.84 48.97
C GLU A 234 -12.08 -0.36 50.20
N HIS A 235 -10.83 0.06 49.98
CA HIS A 235 -9.90 0.38 51.06
C HIS A 235 -10.23 1.76 51.67
N PHE A 236 -10.02 1.91 52.97
CA PHE A 236 -10.28 3.15 53.72
C PHE A 236 -9.54 4.36 53.15
N ASN A 237 -8.36 4.15 52.55
CA ASN A 237 -7.59 5.15 51.81
C ASN A 237 -8.31 5.72 50.56
N GLY A 238 -9.55 5.32 50.29
CA GLY A 238 -10.39 5.82 49.21
C GLY A 238 -10.11 5.18 47.85
N SER A 239 -9.19 4.23 47.76
CA SER A 239 -8.89 3.49 46.53
C SER A 239 -9.54 2.11 46.52
N THR A 240 -9.96 1.67 45.34
CA THR A 240 -10.38 0.29 45.09
C THR A 240 -9.16 -0.51 44.63
N TYR A 241 -8.93 -1.69 45.21
CA TYR A 241 -7.85 -2.58 44.80
C TYR A 241 -8.41 -3.90 44.25
N TYR A 242 -7.96 -4.30 43.08
CA TYR A 242 -8.28 -5.59 42.46
C TYR A 242 -7.25 -6.65 42.82
N SER A 243 -7.71 -7.86 43.14
CA SER A 243 -6.88 -9.06 43.27
C SER A 243 -6.74 -9.73 41.89
N LEU A 244 -5.55 -9.63 41.29
CA LEU A 244 -5.32 -9.98 39.89
C LEU A 244 -4.77 -11.40 39.70
N TYR A 245 -5.37 -12.12 38.76
CA TYR A 245 -5.01 -13.49 38.40
C TYR A 245 -4.82 -13.63 36.88
N ASP A 246 -3.91 -14.49 36.45
CA ASP A 246 -3.80 -14.89 35.04
C ASP A 246 -4.79 -16.03 34.68
N SER A 247 -4.75 -16.46 33.42
CA SER A 247 -5.61 -17.53 32.89
C SER A 247 -5.35 -18.90 33.47
N LYS A 248 -4.18 -19.11 34.10
CA LYS A 248 -3.86 -20.35 34.83
C LYS A 248 -4.26 -20.28 36.30
N GLY A 249 -4.88 -19.17 36.72
CA GLY A 249 -5.25 -18.94 38.11
C GLY A 249 -4.08 -18.56 39.02
N LYS A 250 -2.92 -18.20 38.46
CA LYS A 250 -1.79 -17.70 39.25
C LYS A 250 -2.09 -16.27 39.70
N TRP A 251 -1.88 -16.00 40.99
CA TRP A 251 -2.11 -14.69 41.59
C TRP A 251 -0.89 -13.77 41.46
N TYR A 252 -1.13 -12.50 41.09
CA TYR A 252 -0.08 -11.52 40.79
C TYR A 252 0.04 -10.37 41.80
N GLY A 253 -0.97 -10.15 42.64
CA GLY A 253 -0.98 -9.06 43.61
C GLY A 253 -2.30 -8.29 43.63
N TYR A 254 -2.37 -7.33 44.55
CA TYR A 254 -3.40 -6.31 44.61
C TYR A 254 -2.96 -5.08 43.82
N LEU A 255 -3.73 -4.65 42.83
CA LEU A 255 -3.44 -3.45 42.03
C LEU A 255 -4.55 -2.42 42.22
N ASN A 256 -4.18 -1.15 42.35
CA ASN A 256 -5.15 -0.06 42.40
C ASN A 256 -5.94 0.00 41.08
N ALA A 257 -7.27 0.00 41.17
CA ALA A 257 -8.17 -0.02 40.03
C ALA A 257 -7.92 1.12 39.03
N VAL A 258 -7.44 2.28 39.50
CA VAL A 258 -7.12 3.44 38.64
C VAL A 258 -5.96 3.21 37.67
N ALA A 259 -5.16 2.17 37.90
CA ALA A 259 -4.07 1.73 37.01
C ALA A 259 -4.53 0.71 35.96
N THR A 260 -5.84 0.45 35.90
CA THR A 260 -6.44 -0.55 35.02
C THR A 260 -7.58 0.01 34.20
N GLN A 261 -7.92 -0.67 33.12
CA GLN A 261 -9.08 -0.43 32.27
C GLN A 261 -9.89 -1.73 32.16
N LYS A 262 -11.21 -1.69 32.39
CA LYS A 262 -12.06 -2.87 32.18
C LYS A 262 -12.09 -3.24 30.70
N THR A 263 -12.04 -4.54 30.42
CA THR A 263 -11.98 -5.10 29.06
C THR A 263 -12.73 -6.44 29.00
N LYS A 264 -12.91 -6.97 27.79
CA LYS A 264 -13.26 -8.37 27.55
C LYS A 264 -12.03 -9.29 27.67
N PRO A 265 -12.20 -10.61 27.84
CA PRO A 265 -11.06 -11.54 27.94
C PRO A 265 -10.16 -11.54 26.69
N GLU A 266 -10.71 -11.29 25.50
CA GLU A 266 -9.95 -11.16 24.24
C GLU A 266 -9.14 -9.86 24.13
N GLY A 267 -9.45 -8.86 24.96
CA GLY A 267 -8.88 -7.52 24.84
C GLY A 267 -9.64 -6.61 23.87
N ASP A 268 -9.26 -5.34 23.85
CA ASP A 268 -9.70 -4.42 22.81
C ASP A 268 -8.98 -4.76 21.49
N PHE A 269 -9.63 -4.52 20.36
CA PHE A 269 -8.98 -4.70 19.06
C PHE A 269 -7.87 -3.67 18.89
N ILE A 270 -6.78 -4.09 18.25
CA ILE A 270 -5.65 -3.22 17.88
C ILE A 270 -5.53 -3.30 16.36
N ASP A 271 -5.67 -2.16 15.69
CA ASP A 271 -5.41 -2.08 14.25
C ASP A 271 -3.98 -2.50 13.95
N ASP A 272 -3.80 -3.38 12.97
CA ASP A 272 -2.51 -3.99 12.70
C ASP A 272 -2.03 -3.73 11.27
N GLY A 273 -2.82 -4.13 10.26
CA GLY A 273 -2.55 -3.90 8.83
C GLY A 273 -1.37 -4.69 8.23
N ARG A 274 -0.58 -5.39 9.06
CA ARG A 274 0.54 -6.21 8.57
C ARG A 274 0.05 -7.46 7.85
N HIS A 275 0.92 -8.04 7.04
CA HIS A 275 0.62 -9.27 6.30
C HIS A 275 1.36 -10.44 6.95
N VAL A 276 0.71 -11.59 6.96
CA VAL A 276 1.28 -12.81 7.52
C VAL A 276 1.04 -14.00 6.62
N GLU A 277 2.01 -14.90 6.57
CA GLU A 277 1.88 -16.20 5.94
C GLU A 277 1.67 -17.27 7.00
N ILE A 278 0.74 -18.19 6.74
CA ILE A 278 0.49 -19.31 7.64
C ILE A 278 1.55 -20.39 7.37
N LYS A 279 2.38 -20.68 8.38
CA LYS A 279 3.50 -21.64 8.27
C LYS A 279 3.28 -22.92 9.04
N LYS A 280 2.40 -22.92 10.06
CA LYS A 280 2.21 -24.07 10.96
C LYS A 280 0.84 -24.73 10.79
N PRO A 281 0.76 -26.05 10.60
CA PRO A 281 -0.50 -26.77 10.47
C PRO A 281 -1.19 -26.96 11.83
N ASN A 282 -2.43 -27.45 11.81
CA ASN A 282 -3.21 -27.86 12.99
C ASN A 282 -3.52 -26.76 14.03
N TYR A 283 -3.39 -25.49 13.67
CA TYR A 283 -3.92 -24.41 14.48
C TYR A 283 -5.38 -24.17 14.14
N GLU A 284 -6.21 -23.98 15.16
CA GLU A 284 -7.63 -23.73 14.98
C GLU A 284 -7.89 -22.29 14.54
N LEU A 285 -8.72 -22.17 13.52
CA LEU A 285 -9.26 -20.91 13.04
C LEU A 285 -10.62 -20.70 13.70
N TRP A 286 -10.76 -19.64 14.48
CA TRP A 286 -11.93 -19.40 15.31
C TRP A 286 -12.91 -18.43 14.65
N GLU A 287 -14.20 -18.71 14.78
CA GLU A 287 -15.26 -17.80 14.36
C GLU A 287 -15.42 -16.64 15.35
N ASN A 288 -15.20 -16.90 16.64
CA ASN A 288 -15.33 -15.92 17.72
C ASN A 288 -14.51 -16.34 18.94
N PHE A 289 -14.39 -15.44 19.92
CA PHE A 289 -13.67 -15.67 21.18
C PHE A 289 -14.44 -16.52 22.22
N ASN A 290 -15.59 -17.09 21.86
CA ASN A 290 -16.22 -18.20 22.60
C ASN A 290 -15.71 -19.58 22.14
N TRP A 291 -14.61 -19.60 21.37
CA TRP A 291 -13.96 -20.82 20.86
C TRP A 291 -14.89 -21.66 19.99
N LYS A 292 -15.74 -21.01 19.18
CA LYS A 292 -16.47 -21.71 18.10
C LYS A 292 -15.51 -21.94 16.93
N LYS A 293 -15.16 -23.20 16.69
CA LYS A 293 -14.23 -23.59 15.62
C LYS A 293 -14.86 -23.32 14.25
N LYS A 294 -14.08 -22.72 13.36
CA LYS A 294 -14.46 -22.44 11.97
C LYS A 294 -13.71 -23.33 10.99
N ASP A 295 -12.41 -23.50 11.21
CA ASP A 295 -11.54 -24.32 10.35
C ASP A 295 -10.20 -24.64 11.05
N VAL A 296 -9.23 -25.20 10.33
CA VAL A 296 -7.85 -25.43 10.76
C VAL A 296 -6.83 -24.94 9.71
N THR A 297 -5.63 -24.57 10.15
CA THR A 297 -4.61 -23.98 9.26
C THR A 297 -4.06 -24.90 8.17
N THR A 298 -4.29 -26.21 8.25
CA THR A 298 -3.73 -27.20 7.32
C THR A 298 -4.09 -26.92 5.86
N ALA A 299 -5.29 -26.41 5.57
CA ALA A 299 -5.71 -26.03 4.21
C ALA A 299 -5.18 -24.66 3.71
N TYR A 300 -4.43 -23.96 4.57
CA TYR A 300 -3.99 -22.59 4.35
C TYR A 300 -2.48 -22.38 4.48
N ILE A 301 -1.71 -23.46 4.63
CA ILE A 301 -0.25 -23.39 4.67
C ILE A 301 0.28 -22.74 3.40
N GLY A 302 1.22 -21.80 3.55
CA GLY A 302 1.81 -21.04 2.45
C GLY A 302 0.97 -19.86 1.96
N LYS A 303 -0.27 -19.71 2.43
CA LYS A 303 -1.14 -18.59 2.03
C LYS A 303 -0.86 -17.35 2.88
N THR A 304 -0.87 -16.19 2.22
CA THR A 304 -0.70 -14.88 2.85
C THR A 304 -2.06 -14.22 3.12
N PHE A 305 -2.19 -13.62 4.30
CA PHE A 305 -3.38 -12.89 4.74
C PHE A 305 -3.00 -11.51 5.29
N VAL A 306 -3.94 -10.57 5.21
CA VAL A 306 -3.88 -9.29 5.89
C VAL A 306 -4.43 -9.46 7.29
N ILE A 307 -3.70 -8.99 8.31
CA ILE A 307 -4.21 -8.82 9.66
C ILE A 307 -4.90 -7.48 9.70
N LYS A 308 -6.24 -7.44 9.82
CA LYS A 308 -6.89 -6.15 10.08
C LYS A 308 -6.75 -5.76 11.54
N GLU A 309 -7.01 -6.72 12.43
CA GLU A 309 -7.07 -6.51 13.86
C GLU A 309 -6.25 -7.59 14.57
N ARG A 310 -5.53 -7.20 15.63
CA ARG A 310 -4.93 -8.13 16.59
C ARG A 310 -5.54 -7.97 17.98
N TYR A 311 -5.54 -9.06 18.74
CA TYR A 311 -6.15 -9.18 20.06
C TYR A 311 -5.15 -9.82 21.03
N GLU A 312 -4.81 -9.11 22.09
CA GLU A 312 -3.91 -9.59 23.16
C GLU A 312 -4.74 -10.27 24.26
N HIS A 313 -5.03 -11.56 24.07
CA HIS A 313 -6.00 -12.26 24.90
C HIS A 313 -5.45 -12.56 26.30
N PHE A 314 -6.33 -12.53 27.31
CA PHE A 314 -6.10 -12.99 28.69
C PHE A 314 -5.45 -14.38 28.82
N ASN A 315 -5.59 -15.26 27.81
CA ASN A 315 -4.95 -16.57 27.81
C ASN A 315 -3.43 -16.50 27.54
N GLY A 316 -2.90 -15.30 27.27
CA GLY A 316 -1.49 -15.03 26.99
C GLY A 316 -1.10 -15.23 25.52
N SER A 317 -2.05 -15.52 24.63
CA SER A 317 -1.83 -15.60 23.19
C SER A 317 -2.32 -14.35 22.48
N THR A 318 -1.68 -14.02 21.37
CA THR A 318 -2.16 -12.99 20.44
C THR A 318 -2.96 -13.67 19.34
N TYR A 319 -4.13 -13.14 19.02
CA TYR A 319 -4.97 -13.61 17.92
C TYR A 319 -5.07 -12.54 16.83
N TYR A 320 -5.00 -12.96 15.57
CA TYR A 320 -5.10 -12.12 14.39
C TYR A 320 -6.43 -12.38 13.69
N SER A 321 -7.15 -11.31 13.33
CA SER A 321 -8.28 -11.41 12.42
C SER A 321 -7.78 -11.41 10.97
N LEU A 322 -7.89 -12.56 10.31
CA LEU A 322 -7.31 -12.78 8.98
C LEU A 322 -8.28 -12.45 7.85
N TYR A 323 -7.78 -11.73 6.86
CA TYR A 323 -8.49 -11.37 5.64
C TYR A 323 -7.65 -11.67 4.41
N ASP A 324 -8.27 -12.07 3.29
CA ASP A 324 -7.57 -12.13 2.01
C ASP A 324 -7.42 -10.72 1.38
N TYR A 325 -6.73 -10.64 0.24
CA TYR A 325 -6.52 -9.40 -0.50
C TYR A 325 -7.80 -8.79 -1.08
N LYS A 326 -8.88 -9.59 -1.21
CA LYS A 326 -10.21 -9.12 -1.64
C LYS A 326 -11.05 -8.65 -0.45
N GLY A 327 -10.52 -8.70 0.77
CA GLY A 327 -11.19 -8.29 1.99
C GLY A 327 -12.16 -9.32 2.54
N LYS A 328 -12.14 -10.58 2.08
CA LYS A 328 -12.92 -11.68 2.67
C LYS A 328 -12.31 -12.08 4.00
N TRP A 329 -13.13 -12.20 5.03
CA TRP A 329 -12.71 -12.63 6.37
C TRP A 329 -12.64 -14.15 6.48
N TYR A 330 -11.58 -14.65 7.13
CA TYR A 330 -11.32 -16.07 7.30
C TYR A 330 -11.47 -16.55 8.74
N GLY A 331 -11.21 -15.71 9.74
CA GLY A 331 -11.31 -16.11 11.15
C GLY A 331 -10.23 -15.49 12.02
N TYR A 332 -10.31 -15.77 13.32
CA TYR A 332 -9.27 -15.43 14.28
C TYR A 332 -8.26 -16.57 14.39
N LEU A 333 -6.98 -16.28 14.17
CA LEU A 333 -5.88 -17.25 14.24
C LEU A 333 -4.88 -16.87 15.33
N ASN A 334 -4.37 -17.86 16.08
CA ASN A 334 -3.25 -17.61 16.99
C ASN A 334 -2.00 -17.20 16.21
N ALA A 335 -1.42 -16.05 16.56
CA ALA A 335 -0.25 -15.46 15.91
C ALA A 335 0.93 -16.42 15.76
N LYS A 336 1.10 -17.38 16.69
CA LYS A 336 2.19 -18.38 16.65
C LYS A 336 2.15 -19.30 15.44
N ALA A 337 1.00 -19.39 14.75
CA ALA A 337 0.82 -20.18 13.53
C ALA A 337 1.40 -19.50 12.27
N THR A 338 1.81 -18.24 12.39
CA THR A 338 2.11 -17.36 11.26
C THR A 338 3.48 -16.72 11.35
N GLU A 339 4.02 -16.30 10.21
CA GLU A 339 5.23 -15.48 10.09
C GLU A 339 4.90 -14.17 9.36
N MET A 340 5.52 -13.06 9.76
CA MET A 340 5.32 -11.78 9.07
C MET A 340 5.91 -11.82 7.68
N THR A 341 5.16 -11.29 6.71
CA THR A 341 5.60 -11.16 5.33
C THR A 341 5.41 -9.73 4.86
N LEU A 342 6.31 -9.26 4.02
CA LEU A 342 6.19 -7.96 3.38
C LEU A 342 5.16 -8.05 2.24
N ARG A 343 4.43 -6.95 2.00
CA ARG A 343 3.63 -6.78 0.78
C ARG A 343 4.50 -7.01 -0.48
N PRO A 344 3.91 -7.31 -1.64
CA PRO A 344 4.58 -7.06 -2.91
C PRO A 344 5.10 -5.61 -2.96
N HIS A 345 6.32 -5.44 -3.45
CA HIS A 345 7.09 -4.19 -3.51
C HIS A 345 6.30 -3.06 -4.22
N GLU A 346 6.07 -1.90 -3.57
CA GLU A 346 5.40 -0.74 -4.15
C GLU A 346 6.46 0.27 -4.65
N ILE A 347 6.49 0.54 -5.96
CA ILE A 347 7.39 1.50 -6.60
C ILE A 347 6.63 2.81 -6.83
N LYS A 348 7.15 3.92 -6.30
CA LYS A 348 6.58 5.26 -6.49
C LYS A 348 7.55 6.13 -7.30
N ASN A 349 7.09 6.67 -8.42
CA ASN A 349 7.85 7.64 -9.20
C ASN A 349 7.44 9.07 -8.80
N VAL A 350 8.41 9.92 -8.48
CA VAL A 350 8.24 11.36 -8.23
C VAL A 350 8.96 12.11 -9.33
N TYR A 351 8.25 13.02 -10.00
CA TYR A 351 8.79 13.82 -11.09
C TYR A 351 9.23 15.19 -10.58
N ILE A 352 10.40 15.66 -11.02
CA ILE A 352 10.87 17.03 -10.81
C ILE A 352 10.99 17.69 -12.17
N ASP A 353 10.23 18.76 -12.37
CA ASP A 353 10.23 19.54 -13.60
C ASP A 353 11.26 20.67 -13.49
N VAL A 354 12.22 20.72 -14.41
CA VAL A 354 13.24 21.77 -14.51
C VAL A 354 13.26 22.36 -15.92
N ASP A 355 13.71 23.60 -16.07
CA ASP A 355 13.95 24.18 -17.40
C ASP A 355 15.28 23.70 -18.02
N GLU A 356 15.53 24.10 -19.27
CA GLU A 356 16.76 23.77 -20.02
C GLU A 356 18.07 24.15 -19.30
N SER A 357 18.02 25.10 -18.36
CA SER A 357 19.18 25.53 -17.55
C SER A 357 19.34 24.74 -16.25
N GLY A 358 18.39 23.85 -15.92
CA GLY A 358 18.36 23.07 -14.68
C GLY A 358 17.65 23.77 -13.51
N LYS A 359 16.99 24.91 -13.75
CA LYS A 359 16.21 25.60 -12.71
C LYS A 359 14.86 24.91 -12.51
N LYS A 360 14.50 24.62 -11.26
CA LYS A 360 13.21 24.00 -10.92
C LYS A 360 12.04 24.88 -11.35
N LEU A 361 11.04 24.26 -11.96
CA LEU A 361 9.79 24.89 -12.37
C LEU A 361 8.70 24.59 -11.34
N ASP A 362 8.01 25.62 -10.85
CA ASP A 362 6.84 25.47 -9.97
C ASP A 362 5.54 25.24 -10.78
N SER A 363 5.59 25.47 -12.09
CA SER A 363 4.53 25.20 -13.06
C SER A 363 5.13 24.97 -14.45
N THR A 364 4.61 23.99 -15.18
CA THR A 364 4.98 23.70 -16.58
C THR A 364 4.08 24.44 -17.59
N THR A 365 3.22 25.35 -17.11
CA THR A 365 2.32 26.13 -17.98
C THR A 365 3.13 27.07 -18.88
N GLY A 366 2.98 26.94 -20.20
CA GLY A 366 3.79 27.67 -21.17
C GLY A 366 5.18 27.08 -21.40
N TYR A 367 5.40 25.82 -21.01
CA TYR A 367 6.61 25.05 -21.30
C TYR A 367 6.24 23.68 -21.88
N VAL A 368 7.17 23.02 -22.58
CA VAL A 368 7.00 21.65 -23.03
C VAL A 368 8.22 20.76 -22.74
N GLU A 369 7.94 19.54 -22.32
CA GLU A 369 8.91 18.48 -21.99
C GLU A 369 9.73 18.05 -23.21
N ILE A 370 11.06 18.14 -23.12
CA ILE A 370 11.99 17.85 -24.22
C ILE A 370 12.93 16.68 -23.92
N LYS A 371 13.07 16.28 -22.64
CA LYS A 371 13.96 15.18 -22.24
C LYS A 371 13.62 14.62 -20.86
N GLU A 372 13.53 13.30 -20.75
CA GLU A 372 13.58 12.57 -19.48
C GLU A 372 15.03 12.12 -19.24
N LYS A 373 15.67 12.59 -18.16
CA LYS A 373 17.05 12.18 -17.82
C LYS A 373 17.02 11.06 -16.78
N GLU A 374 17.96 10.14 -16.94
CA GLU A 374 18.11 8.85 -16.26
C GLU A 374 17.88 8.87 -14.74
N GLN A 375 17.29 7.77 -14.27
CA GLN A 375 16.90 7.47 -12.89
C GLN A 375 18.11 7.61 -11.94
N LYS A 376 18.13 8.61 -11.07
CA LYS A 376 19.17 8.73 -10.05
C LYS A 376 18.60 9.01 -8.66
N VAL A 377 18.98 8.12 -7.74
CA VAL A 377 18.78 8.10 -6.28
C VAL A 377 17.53 7.36 -5.79
N THR A 378 17.81 6.22 -5.14
CA THR A 378 16.87 5.33 -4.44
C THR A 378 16.79 5.75 -2.97
N LYS A 379 15.76 6.51 -2.59
CA LYS A 379 15.44 6.67 -1.17
C LYS A 379 14.50 5.53 -0.76
N THR A 380 15.05 4.55 -0.06
CA THR A 380 14.28 3.45 0.53
C THR A 380 13.80 3.90 1.89
N GLU A 381 12.50 4.10 2.05
CA GLU A 381 11.90 4.40 3.35
C GLU A 381 11.03 3.24 3.83
N THR A 382 11.31 2.78 5.03
CA THR A 382 10.47 1.84 5.76
C THR A 382 9.36 2.64 6.44
N ARG A 383 8.12 2.47 5.98
CA ARG A 383 6.96 3.09 6.65
C ARG A 383 6.69 2.39 7.99
N PRO A 384 5.99 3.05 8.93
CA PRO A 384 5.64 2.48 10.24
C PRO A 384 4.85 1.15 10.20
N ASN A 385 4.22 0.82 9.08
CA ASN A 385 3.51 -0.43 8.82
C ASN A 385 4.39 -1.52 8.17
N PHE A 386 5.72 -1.32 8.12
CA PHE A 386 6.69 -2.19 7.47
C PHE A 386 6.51 -2.34 5.94
N SER A 387 5.79 -1.44 5.26
CA SER A 387 5.84 -1.39 3.79
C SER A 387 7.12 -0.69 3.31
N MET A 388 7.85 -1.30 2.37
CA MET A 388 8.95 -0.65 1.66
C MET A 388 8.39 0.12 0.47
N VAL A 389 8.71 1.42 0.39
CA VAL A 389 8.46 2.25 -0.79
C VAL A 389 9.79 2.66 -1.38
N THR A 390 10.02 2.27 -2.62
CA THR A 390 11.13 2.78 -3.42
C THR A 390 10.63 4.03 -4.14
N THR A 391 11.12 5.21 -3.72
CA THR A 391 10.83 6.45 -4.44
C THR A 391 11.90 6.71 -5.49
N ASN A 392 11.53 6.62 -6.75
CA ASN A 392 12.40 7.03 -7.86
C ASN A 392 12.15 8.51 -8.13
N THR A 393 13.19 9.33 -8.08
CA THR A 393 13.12 10.71 -8.55
C THR A 393 13.49 10.73 -10.03
N ILE A 394 12.56 11.19 -10.86
CA ILE A 394 12.71 11.30 -12.31
C ILE A 394 12.72 12.79 -12.65
N THR A 395 13.82 13.28 -13.22
CA THR A 395 13.92 14.68 -13.62
C THR A 395 13.47 14.83 -15.07
N LYS A 396 12.42 15.62 -15.27
CA LYS A 396 11.88 16.00 -16.57
C LYS A 396 12.37 17.39 -16.92
N VAL A 397 12.95 17.56 -18.11
CA VAL A 397 13.47 18.84 -18.60
C VAL A 397 12.46 19.44 -19.58
N TRP A 398 12.09 20.69 -19.34
CA TRP A 398 11.06 21.42 -20.06
C TRP A 398 11.63 22.71 -20.70
N ARG A 399 11.10 23.10 -21.87
CA ARG A 399 11.48 24.31 -22.61
C ARG A 399 10.33 25.30 -22.67
N LYS A 400 10.59 26.60 -22.52
CA LYS A 400 9.54 27.65 -22.59
C LYS A 400 9.05 27.91 -24.02
N VAL A 401 7.73 28.02 -24.15
CA VAL A 401 6.97 28.30 -25.38
C VAL A 401 7.14 29.77 -25.82
N LYS A 402 7.28 30.01 -27.12
CA LYS A 402 7.42 31.31 -27.80
C LYS A 402 6.16 31.63 -28.62
N GLU A 403 5.76 32.90 -28.61
CA GLU A 403 4.59 33.44 -29.35
C GLU A 403 4.95 33.78 -30.82
N PRO A 404 3.97 33.93 -31.75
CA PRO A 404 4.21 33.80 -33.19
C PRO A 404 5.12 34.90 -33.77
N THR A 405 6.16 34.47 -34.48
CA THR A 405 6.95 35.29 -35.40
C THR A 405 6.15 35.61 -36.66
N SER A 406 6.27 36.84 -37.16
CA SER A 406 5.50 37.45 -38.26
C SER A 406 5.69 36.86 -39.66
N GLU A 407 6.34 35.71 -39.82
CA GLU A 407 6.60 35.09 -41.12
C GLU A 407 6.00 33.67 -41.17
N PRO A 408 5.07 33.37 -42.10
CA PRO A 408 4.46 32.05 -42.22
C PRO A 408 5.46 31.03 -42.79
N LYS A 409 5.43 29.80 -42.26
CA LYS A 409 6.24 28.69 -42.77
C LYS A 409 5.48 28.00 -43.90
N TYR A 410 6.15 27.72 -45.02
CA TYR A 410 5.58 26.97 -46.13
C TYR A 410 5.97 25.49 -46.01
N GLU A 411 5.01 24.59 -46.18
CA GLU A 411 5.26 23.13 -46.16
C GLU A 411 4.71 22.52 -47.44
N VAL A 412 5.41 21.54 -48.02
CA VAL A 412 4.93 20.76 -49.17
C VAL A 412 4.67 19.34 -48.69
N ILE A 413 3.46 18.84 -48.92
CA ILE A 413 3.04 17.49 -48.56
C ILE A 413 2.81 16.71 -49.85
N ASN A 414 3.53 15.60 -50.03
CA ASN A 414 3.32 14.67 -51.13
C ASN A 414 2.50 13.48 -50.61
N GLN A 415 1.37 13.18 -51.22
CA GLN A 415 0.52 12.04 -50.87
C GLN A 415 0.09 11.27 -52.12
N ASP A 416 -0.30 10.01 -51.98
CA ASP A 416 -0.92 9.28 -53.09
C ASP A 416 -2.43 9.54 -53.22
N GLU A 417 -3.06 8.99 -54.26
CA GLU A 417 -4.51 9.14 -54.54
C GLU A 417 -5.42 8.49 -53.47
N ASN A 418 -4.85 7.86 -52.44
CA ASN A 418 -5.56 7.31 -51.27
C ASN A 418 -5.17 8.01 -49.95
N ASP A 419 -4.66 9.25 -50.03
CA ASP A 419 -4.26 10.09 -48.89
C ASP A 419 -3.08 9.55 -48.05
N LYS A 420 -2.30 8.59 -48.59
CA LYS A 420 -1.09 8.12 -47.92
C LYS A 420 0.06 9.07 -48.19
N ILE A 421 0.65 9.64 -47.13
CA ILE A 421 1.83 10.50 -47.26
C ILE A 421 3.02 9.72 -47.82
N LEU A 422 3.63 10.26 -48.87
CA LEU A 422 4.76 9.69 -49.59
C LEU A 422 6.08 10.25 -49.05
N THR A 423 6.99 9.36 -48.67
CA THR A 423 8.35 9.71 -48.26
C THR A 423 9.31 9.85 -49.44
N SER A 424 8.93 9.36 -50.62
CA SER A 424 9.60 9.57 -51.92
C SER A 424 8.55 9.62 -53.02
N THR A 425 8.75 10.49 -54.01
CA THR A 425 7.92 10.60 -55.22
C THR A 425 8.48 9.79 -56.39
N GLU A 426 9.56 9.04 -56.16
CA GLU A 426 10.20 8.18 -57.15
C GLU A 426 9.27 7.01 -57.52
N GLY A 427 9.05 6.81 -58.81
CA GLY A 427 8.06 5.85 -59.31
C GLY A 427 6.61 6.32 -59.14
N TYR A 428 6.36 7.62 -58.94
CA TYR A 428 5.02 8.22 -58.96
C TYR A 428 4.96 9.41 -59.93
N THR A 429 3.76 9.73 -60.41
CA THR A 429 3.47 10.88 -61.28
C THR A 429 2.55 11.85 -60.58
N LEU A 430 2.87 13.15 -60.61
CA LEU A 430 2.05 14.19 -59.99
C LEU A 430 0.74 14.35 -60.77
N ILE A 431 -0.40 14.28 -60.07
CA ILE A 431 -1.73 14.39 -60.69
C ILE A 431 -2.49 15.65 -60.25
N GLU A 432 -2.24 16.17 -59.04
CA GLU A 432 -2.94 17.36 -58.52
C GLU A 432 -2.08 18.14 -57.51
N SER A 433 -2.23 19.47 -57.45
CA SER A 433 -1.57 20.32 -56.44
C SER A 433 -2.46 21.47 -55.99
N TYR A 434 -2.65 21.66 -54.67
CA TYR A 434 -3.45 22.74 -54.10
C TYR A 434 -2.92 23.23 -52.74
N LYS A 435 -3.38 24.41 -52.27
CA LYS A 435 -2.89 25.03 -51.02
C LYS A 435 -3.93 24.98 -49.89
N LYS A 436 -3.46 24.75 -48.65
CA LYS A 436 -4.24 24.70 -47.42
C LYS A 436 -3.52 25.48 -46.31
N THR A 437 -4.19 26.42 -45.65
CA THR A 437 -3.62 27.19 -44.52
C THR A 437 -4.02 26.54 -43.20
N GLU A 438 -3.06 26.34 -42.30
CA GLU A 438 -3.26 25.73 -40.98
C GLU A 438 -2.39 26.47 -39.94
N VAL A 439 -2.98 26.84 -38.80
CA VAL A 439 -2.21 27.33 -37.65
C VAL A 439 -1.84 26.12 -36.81
N LYS A 440 -0.57 25.71 -36.86
CA LYS A 440 -0.07 24.61 -36.04
C LYS A 440 0.56 25.15 -34.77
N THR A 441 0.27 24.45 -33.70
CA THR A 441 1.01 24.60 -32.45
C THR A 441 2.11 23.54 -32.49
N SER A 442 3.37 23.94 -32.33
CA SER A 442 4.50 23.01 -32.32
C SER A 442 4.31 21.98 -31.21
N ALA A 443 5.00 20.84 -31.29
CA ALA A 443 5.02 19.87 -30.19
C ALA A 443 5.40 20.55 -28.87
N LEU A 444 6.18 21.64 -28.95
CA LEU A 444 6.67 22.45 -27.84
C LEU A 444 5.81 23.69 -27.53
N GLY A 445 4.55 23.74 -27.99
CA GLY A 445 3.52 24.73 -27.67
C GLY A 445 3.61 26.06 -28.44
N ASP A 446 4.62 26.24 -29.29
CA ASP A 446 4.83 27.49 -30.05
C ASP A 446 3.80 27.62 -31.18
N LYS A 447 3.19 28.80 -31.38
CA LYS A 447 2.21 29.00 -32.45
C LYS A 447 2.90 29.38 -33.77
N LEU A 448 2.63 28.63 -34.83
CA LEU A 448 3.18 28.82 -36.16
C LEU A 448 2.07 28.79 -37.23
N THR A 449 2.00 29.83 -38.05
CA THR A 449 1.13 29.85 -39.23
C THR A 449 1.80 29.08 -40.37
N ILE A 450 1.18 28.00 -40.84
CA ILE A 450 1.71 27.15 -41.92
C ILE A 450 0.81 27.25 -43.16
N ILE A 451 1.41 27.48 -44.31
CA ILE A 451 0.76 27.37 -45.62
C ILE A 451 1.27 26.09 -46.28
N GLN A 452 0.41 25.07 -46.32
CA GLN A 452 0.72 23.77 -46.93
C GLN A 452 0.38 23.79 -48.42
N THR A 453 1.26 23.28 -49.25
CA THR A 453 0.99 22.91 -50.65
C THR A 453 0.91 21.38 -50.70
N ILE A 454 -0.27 20.84 -50.97
CA ILE A 454 -0.52 19.39 -51.04
C ILE A 454 -0.43 18.97 -52.50
N ASN A 455 0.46 18.03 -52.78
CA ASN A 455 0.66 17.39 -54.07
C ASN A 455 0.15 15.95 -53.99
N VAL A 456 -0.77 15.57 -54.87
CA VAL A 456 -1.31 14.21 -54.98
C VAL A 456 -0.61 13.50 -56.15
N TRP A 457 -0.11 12.28 -55.92
CA TRP A 457 0.72 11.51 -56.83
C TRP A 457 0.13 10.12 -57.13
N ARG A 458 0.30 9.60 -58.34
CA ARG A 458 -0.14 8.26 -58.79
C ARG A 458 1.05 7.34 -59.06
N LYS A 459 1.02 6.11 -58.58
CA LYS A 459 2.11 5.13 -58.73
C LYS A 459 2.31 4.70 -60.19
N VAL A 460 3.56 4.55 -60.61
CA VAL A 460 4.00 4.14 -61.95
C VAL A 460 4.39 2.67 -61.92
N ASP A 461 3.67 1.83 -62.66
CA ASP A 461 3.75 0.36 -62.58
C ASP A 461 4.97 -0.27 -63.28
N SER A 462 5.90 0.50 -63.86
CA SER A 462 7.11 -0.02 -64.55
C SER A 462 8.27 0.99 -64.57
N PRO A 463 8.97 1.19 -63.42
CA PRO A 463 10.05 2.17 -63.30
C PRO A 463 11.27 1.90 -64.18
N MET A 464 11.63 0.65 -64.47
CA MET A 464 12.78 0.35 -65.34
C MET A 464 12.51 0.76 -66.77
N ILE A 465 11.33 0.43 -67.32
CA ILE A 465 10.93 0.84 -68.68
C ILE A 465 10.91 2.37 -68.81
N MET A 466 10.38 3.08 -67.81
CA MET A 466 10.28 4.54 -67.82
C MET A 466 11.63 5.25 -67.75
N SER A 467 12.66 4.60 -67.19
CA SER A 467 14.01 5.17 -67.07
C SER A 467 14.81 5.12 -68.38
N ILE A 468 14.36 4.34 -69.38
CA ILE A 468 15.08 4.16 -70.64
C ILE A 468 15.09 5.47 -71.42
N LEU A 469 16.29 5.99 -71.69
CA LEU A 469 16.44 7.21 -72.46
C LEU A 469 16.28 6.94 -73.97
N SER A 470 15.64 7.88 -74.65
CA SER A 470 15.60 7.88 -76.12
C SER A 470 17.00 8.11 -76.70
N LYS A 471 17.30 7.51 -77.86
CA LYS A 471 18.46 7.85 -78.69
C LYS A 471 18.60 9.34 -78.95
N ASN A 472 17.48 10.07 -78.89
CA ASN A 472 17.46 11.51 -79.12
C ASN A 472 17.86 12.35 -77.89
N ASN A 473 18.03 11.73 -76.72
CA ASN A 473 18.42 12.41 -75.48
C ASN A 473 19.83 13.02 -75.61
N ASN A 474 20.00 14.25 -75.11
CA ASN A 474 21.25 15.00 -75.26
C ASN A 474 22.45 14.31 -74.59
N THR A 475 22.25 13.67 -73.43
CA THR A 475 23.30 12.95 -72.70
C THR A 475 23.69 11.65 -73.42
N VAL A 476 22.71 10.99 -74.05
CA VAL A 476 22.93 9.80 -74.90
C VAL A 476 23.71 10.19 -76.16
N LYS A 477 23.30 11.25 -76.86
CA LYS A 477 24.03 11.78 -78.04
C LYS A 477 25.45 12.22 -77.71
N ALA A 478 25.68 12.76 -76.50
CA ALA A 478 27.01 13.14 -76.05
C ALA A 478 27.92 11.91 -75.89
N ALA A 479 27.39 10.81 -75.33
CA ALA A 479 28.13 9.55 -75.21
C ALA A 479 28.42 8.92 -76.59
N GLU A 480 27.41 8.85 -77.46
CA GLU A 480 27.57 8.37 -78.85
C GLU A 480 28.66 9.17 -79.58
N LYS A 481 28.57 10.51 -79.56
CA LYS A 481 29.56 11.37 -80.20
C LYS A 481 30.96 11.17 -79.61
N ALA A 482 31.11 11.03 -78.30
CA ALA A 482 32.42 10.81 -77.68
C ALA A 482 33.05 9.49 -78.14
N ILE A 483 32.30 8.39 -78.00
CA ILE A 483 32.81 7.04 -78.31
C ILE A 483 33.09 6.88 -79.79
N SER A 484 32.23 7.39 -80.68
CA SER A 484 32.48 7.35 -82.13
C SER A 484 33.67 8.23 -82.58
N ASN A 485 34.15 9.15 -81.73
CA ASN A 485 35.38 9.93 -81.95
C ASN A 485 36.60 9.36 -81.19
N ASP A 486 36.50 8.11 -80.76
CA ASP A 486 37.55 7.37 -80.03
C ASP A 486 37.89 7.98 -78.66
N VAL A 487 36.87 8.55 -77.98
CA VAL A 487 36.97 9.10 -76.63
C VAL A 487 36.15 8.26 -75.65
N ALA A 488 36.78 7.77 -74.58
CA ALA A 488 36.12 7.02 -73.51
C ALA A 488 35.17 7.92 -72.70
N ILE A 489 34.18 7.32 -72.03
CA ILE A 489 33.24 8.03 -71.15
C ILE A 489 33.58 7.79 -69.68
N SER A 490 33.28 8.76 -68.82
CA SER A 490 33.47 8.60 -67.38
C SER A 490 32.35 7.79 -66.72
N ASN A 491 32.63 7.24 -65.53
CA ASN A 491 31.64 6.51 -64.74
C ASN A 491 30.41 7.38 -64.42
N GLU A 492 30.61 8.66 -64.09
CA GLU A 492 29.50 9.58 -63.82
C GLU A 492 28.61 9.77 -65.06
N HIS A 493 29.20 9.88 -66.25
CA HIS A 493 28.43 9.97 -67.50
C HIS A 493 27.67 8.68 -67.77
N ALA A 494 28.31 7.52 -67.61
CA ALA A 494 27.66 6.21 -67.77
C ALA A 494 26.48 6.03 -66.80
N GLN A 495 26.62 6.46 -65.54
CA GLN A 495 25.54 6.39 -64.54
C GLN A 495 24.34 7.28 -64.87
N LYS A 496 24.52 8.37 -65.62
CA LYS A 496 23.42 9.25 -66.06
C LYS A 496 22.56 8.66 -67.17
N ILE A 497 23.07 7.69 -67.92
CA ILE A 497 22.39 7.11 -69.10
C ILE A 497 22.03 5.63 -68.94
N THR A 498 22.64 4.94 -67.98
CA THR A 498 22.31 3.55 -67.63
C THR A 498 21.38 3.50 -66.43
N ASN A 499 20.68 2.37 -66.26
CA ASN A 499 19.93 2.08 -65.04
C ASN A 499 20.47 0.79 -64.40
N LYS A 500 21.18 0.94 -63.27
CA LYS A 500 21.75 -0.18 -62.52
C LYS A 500 20.70 -1.22 -62.09
N ALA A 501 19.44 -0.81 -61.89
CA ALA A 501 18.36 -1.74 -61.54
C ALA A 501 18.03 -2.73 -62.68
N ILE A 502 18.18 -2.32 -63.94
CA ILE A 502 18.01 -3.22 -65.10
C ILE A 502 19.11 -4.27 -65.07
N SER A 503 20.37 -3.87 -64.92
CA SER A 503 21.51 -4.80 -64.86
C SER A 503 21.39 -5.80 -63.72
N ASN A 504 21.04 -5.32 -62.52
CA ASN A 504 20.84 -6.15 -61.34
C ASN A 504 19.69 -7.17 -61.51
N ALA A 505 18.64 -6.82 -62.25
CA ALA A 505 17.55 -7.74 -62.53
C ALA A 505 17.93 -8.75 -63.63
N VAL A 506 18.61 -8.29 -64.68
CA VAL A 506 19.03 -9.13 -65.81
C VAL A 506 20.06 -10.18 -65.39
N ILE A 507 21.05 -9.83 -64.58
CA ILE A 507 22.07 -10.78 -64.12
C ILE A 507 21.45 -11.98 -63.40
N ASN A 508 20.43 -11.75 -62.56
CA ASN A 508 19.76 -12.83 -61.83
C ASN A 508 19.08 -13.81 -62.78
N VAL A 509 18.29 -13.30 -63.74
CA VAL A 509 17.59 -14.14 -64.73
C VAL A 509 18.57 -14.82 -65.68
N PHE A 510 19.67 -14.15 -66.04
CA PHE A 510 20.68 -14.72 -66.92
C PHE A 510 21.48 -15.83 -66.24
N LEU A 511 21.90 -15.64 -64.99
CA LEU A 511 22.57 -16.66 -64.19
C LEU A 511 21.71 -17.91 -64.00
N GLU A 512 20.40 -17.76 -63.79
CA GLU A 512 19.48 -18.91 -63.74
C GLU A 512 19.56 -19.77 -65.01
N LYS A 513 19.56 -19.14 -66.19
CA LYS A 513 19.65 -19.85 -67.48
C LYS A 513 21.04 -20.47 -67.71
N VAL A 514 22.10 -19.71 -67.44
CA VAL A 514 23.49 -20.16 -67.59
C VAL A 514 23.79 -21.33 -66.66
N ASN A 515 23.34 -21.28 -65.41
CA ASN A 515 23.60 -22.33 -64.43
C ASN A 515 22.85 -23.63 -64.73
N VAL A 516 21.70 -23.55 -65.40
CA VAL A 516 21.04 -24.75 -65.97
C VAL A 516 21.93 -25.41 -67.03
N GLU A 517 22.51 -24.64 -67.95
CA GLU A 517 23.43 -25.17 -68.98
C GLU A 517 24.73 -25.71 -68.36
N ARG A 518 25.35 -24.98 -67.43
CA ARG A 518 26.56 -25.41 -66.71
C ARG A 518 26.35 -26.73 -65.99
N LYS A 519 25.20 -26.90 -65.33
CA LYS A 519 24.83 -28.16 -64.69
C LYS A 519 24.75 -29.32 -65.69
N GLN A 520 24.24 -29.09 -66.90
CA GLN A 520 24.20 -30.12 -67.95
C GLN A 520 25.60 -30.52 -68.43
N GLN A 521 26.58 -29.61 -68.38
CA GLN A 521 27.98 -29.87 -68.69
C GLN A 521 28.82 -30.31 -67.47
N GLY A 522 28.18 -30.59 -66.33
CA GLY A 522 28.85 -31.06 -65.10
C GLY A 522 29.66 -30.00 -64.36
N LYS A 523 29.35 -28.71 -64.56
CA LYS A 523 30.06 -27.55 -63.98
C LYS A 523 29.31 -26.96 -62.78
N GLN A 524 30.05 -26.31 -61.88
CA GLN A 524 29.46 -25.60 -60.73
C GLN A 524 28.72 -24.33 -61.18
N PRO A 525 27.65 -23.91 -60.48
CA PRO A 525 26.91 -22.70 -60.81
C PRO A 525 27.78 -21.44 -60.59
N LEU A 526 27.69 -20.49 -61.51
CA LEU A 526 28.26 -19.14 -61.35
C LEU A 526 27.37 -18.31 -60.41
N SER A 527 28.01 -17.44 -59.64
CA SER A 527 27.36 -16.38 -58.86
C SER A 527 27.70 -15.00 -59.40
N ALA A 528 26.93 -13.98 -59.02
CA ALA A 528 27.33 -12.61 -59.23
C ALA A 528 28.57 -12.29 -58.38
N THR A 529 29.50 -11.48 -58.89
CA THR A 529 30.65 -10.97 -58.12
C THR A 529 30.20 -9.96 -57.08
N GLU A 530 30.92 -9.89 -55.96
CA GLU A 530 30.76 -8.83 -54.95
C GLU A 530 31.61 -7.58 -55.27
N ASP A 531 32.48 -7.64 -56.29
CA ASP A 531 33.34 -6.54 -56.71
C ASP A 531 32.51 -5.42 -57.39
N LYS A 532 32.36 -4.31 -56.66
CA LYS A 532 31.62 -3.13 -57.11
C LYS A 532 32.32 -2.43 -58.28
N LEU A 533 33.65 -2.50 -58.37
CA LEU A 533 34.41 -1.87 -59.46
C LEU A 533 34.19 -2.64 -60.76
N ALA A 534 34.15 -3.97 -60.72
CA ALA A 534 33.75 -4.81 -61.85
C ALA A 534 32.30 -4.57 -62.31
N VAL A 535 31.38 -4.29 -61.38
CA VAL A 535 29.99 -3.91 -61.69
C VAL A 535 29.90 -2.54 -62.36
N GLU A 536 30.70 -1.56 -61.93
CA GLU A 536 30.72 -0.25 -62.59
C GLU A 536 31.36 -0.32 -63.97
N TYR A 537 32.45 -1.09 -64.11
CA TYR A 537 33.13 -1.27 -65.38
C TYR A 537 32.24 -1.94 -66.43
N SER A 538 31.51 -3.00 -66.08
CA SER A 538 30.62 -3.69 -67.02
C SER A 538 29.50 -2.78 -67.55
N HIS A 539 29.00 -1.83 -66.74
CA HIS A 539 28.06 -0.80 -67.20
C HIS A 539 28.66 0.14 -68.23
N ILE A 540 29.86 0.64 -67.97
CA ILE A 540 30.59 1.55 -68.88
C ILE A 540 30.87 0.83 -70.20
N ARG A 541 31.28 -0.43 -70.14
CA ARG A 541 31.52 -1.27 -71.30
C ARG A 541 30.25 -1.55 -72.10
N ALA A 542 29.12 -1.84 -71.45
CA ALA A 542 27.84 -1.98 -72.16
C ALA A 542 27.50 -0.73 -72.98
N VAL A 543 27.72 0.48 -72.45
CA VAL A 543 27.54 1.72 -73.23
C VAL A 543 28.55 1.84 -74.36
N THR A 544 29.82 1.54 -74.08
CA THR A 544 30.91 1.70 -75.05
C THR A 544 30.71 0.82 -76.27
N VAL A 545 30.35 -0.43 -76.03
CA VAL A 545 30.05 -1.45 -77.05
C VAL A 545 28.93 -1.03 -78.00
N MET A 546 27.97 -0.23 -77.53
CA MET A 546 26.87 0.30 -78.36
C MET A 546 27.38 1.21 -79.49
N TYR A 547 28.46 1.95 -79.25
CA TYR A 547 28.87 3.07 -80.10
C TYR A 547 30.28 2.92 -80.69
N ASN A 548 31.06 1.92 -80.26
CA ASN A 548 32.41 1.61 -80.79
C ASN A 548 32.39 0.58 -81.94
N GLY A 549 31.24 0.31 -82.54
CA GLY A 549 31.14 -0.69 -83.62
C GLY A 549 31.02 -2.14 -83.13
N PHE A 550 30.62 -2.36 -81.88
CA PHE A 550 30.51 -3.70 -81.27
C PHE A 550 31.86 -4.40 -81.16
N GLU A 551 32.87 -3.68 -80.66
CA GLU A 551 34.23 -4.18 -80.51
C GLU A 551 34.65 -4.37 -79.04
N HIS A 552 35.55 -5.33 -78.82
CA HIS A 552 36.23 -5.55 -77.52
C HIS A 552 37.28 -4.48 -77.20
N SER A 553 37.69 -3.68 -78.19
CA SER A 553 38.61 -2.56 -78.00
C SER A 553 37.93 -1.43 -77.20
N ALA A 554 38.66 -0.85 -76.27
CA ALA A 554 38.24 0.39 -75.60
C ALA A 554 38.72 1.61 -76.40
N PRO A 555 38.00 2.74 -76.37
CA PRO A 555 38.46 3.99 -76.97
C PRO A 555 39.83 4.41 -76.43
N SER A 556 40.69 4.93 -77.30
CA SER A 556 42.10 5.21 -76.95
C SER A 556 42.30 6.55 -76.22
N LYS A 557 41.36 7.50 -76.34
CA LYS A 557 41.47 8.83 -75.73
C LYS A 557 40.66 8.94 -74.44
N LEU A 558 41.20 9.66 -73.46
CA LEU A 558 40.56 9.92 -72.18
C LEU A 558 39.42 10.97 -72.29
N PRO A 559 38.38 10.88 -71.45
CA PRO A 559 37.36 11.93 -71.29
C PRO A 559 37.94 13.24 -70.72
N GLU A 560 37.15 14.33 -70.76
CA GLU A 560 37.56 15.67 -70.29
C GLU A 560 37.99 15.73 -68.82
N ASP A 561 37.45 14.85 -67.98
CA ASP A 561 37.82 14.73 -66.56
C ASP A 561 39.12 13.93 -66.34
N GLY A 562 39.72 13.42 -67.41
CA GLY A 562 40.95 12.63 -67.40
C GLY A 562 40.79 11.20 -66.91
N LYS A 563 39.57 10.72 -66.64
CA LYS A 563 39.31 9.41 -66.02
C LYS A 563 38.52 8.49 -66.95
N SER A 564 39.16 7.48 -67.53
CA SER A 564 38.55 6.57 -68.53
C SER A 564 37.40 5.68 -68.03
N GLY A 565 36.98 5.81 -66.76
CA GLY A 565 35.98 4.95 -66.17
C GLY A 565 36.43 3.50 -65.95
N SER A 566 37.67 3.16 -66.31
CA SER A 566 38.30 1.89 -65.97
C SER A 566 38.45 1.77 -64.44
N PRO A 567 38.28 0.57 -63.87
CA PRO A 567 38.44 0.37 -62.45
C PRO A 567 39.90 0.58 -62.04
N GLU A 568 40.11 1.43 -61.03
CA GLU A 568 41.41 1.68 -60.40
C GLU A 568 41.43 0.92 -59.07
N TYR A 569 42.25 -0.14 -58.99
CA TYR A 569 42.45 -0.94 -57.77
C TYR A 569 43.67 -0.43 -57.00
N LYS A 570 43.64 -0.58 -55.68
CA LYS A 570 44.77 -0.33 -54.78
C LYS A 570 45.31 -1.64 -54.24
N GLU A 571 46.58 -1.67 -53.84
CA GLU A 571 47.23 -2.82 -53.20
C GLU A 571 46.32 -3.44 -52.11
N GLY A 572 46.00 -4.72 -52.26
CA GLY A 572 45.11 -5.44 -51.34
C GLY A 572 43.61 -5.33 -51.62
N ASP A 573 43.18 -4.57 -52.63
CA ASP A 573 41.80 -4.61 -53.13
C ASP A 573 41.51 -5.96 -53.81
N ILE A 574 40.25 -6.38 -53.80
CA ILE A 574 39.80 -7.50 -54.65
C ILE A 574 39.67 -6.95 -56.07
N GLN A 575 40.46 -7.49 -57.01
CA GLN A 575 40.40 -7.24 -58.43
C GLN A 575 39.68 -8.39 -59.14
N PHE A 576 38.68 -8.04 -59.95
CA PHE A 576 38.08 -8.98 -60.89
C PHE A 576 39.00 -9.19 -62.11
N VAL A 577 39.52 -10.41 -62.27
CA VAL A 577 40.30 -10.83 -63.45
C VAL A 577 39.45 -11.77 -64.30
N GLY A 578 39.00 -11.30 -65.46
CA GLY A 578 38.06 -12.08 -66.25
C GLY A 578 38.01 -11.74 -67.72
N LEU A 579 37.26 -12.56 -68.46
CA LEU A 579 37.01 -12.39 -69.89
C LEU A 579 35.73 -11.60 -70.11
N GLU A 580 35.76 -10.70 -71.09
CA GLU A 580 34.62 -9.92 -71.52
C GLU A 580 33.79 -10.68 -72.56
N ASN A 581 32.48 -10.74 -72.34
CA ASN A 581 31.50 -11.23 -73.30
C ASN A 581 30.54 -10.10 -73.64
N ILE A 582 30.35 -9.78 -74.92
CA ILE A 582 29.50 -8.65 -75.36
C ILE A 582 28.33 -9.12 -76.21
N SER A 583 27.14 -8.55 -76.00
CA SER A 583 25.94 -8.86 -76.79
C SER A 583 25.29 -7.59 -77.30
N LEU A 584 24.68 -7.67 -78.48
CA LEU A 584 23.89 -6.60 -79.09
C LEU A 584 22.59 -7.19 -79.60
N SER A 585 21.47 -6.66 -79.13
CA SER A 585 20.15 -7.15 -79.48
C SER A 585 19.16 -6.02 -79.70
N THR A 586 18.09 -6.33 -80.44
CA THR A 586 16.96 -5.44 -80.67
C THR A 586 15.70 -6.11 -80.15
N LEU A 587 14.96 -5.42 -79.28
CA LEU A 587 13.74 -5.92 -78.65
C LEU A 587 12.53 -5.09 -79.11
N PHE A 588 11.43 -5.74 -79.51
CA PHE A 588 10.22 -5.03 -79.90
C PHE A 588 9.47 -4.49 -78.69
N LYS A 589 9.18 -3.19 -78.70
CA LYS A 589 8.42 -2.57 -77.59
C LYS A 589 7.02 -3.12 -77.44
N SER A 590 6.41 -3.61 -78.53
CA SER A 590 5.08 -4.23 -78.50
C SER A 590 5.00 -5.40 -77.51
N ASP A 591 6.13 -6.06 -77.27
CA ASP A 591 6.23 -7.29 -76.49
C ASP A 591 6.64 -7.02 -75.04
N ILE A 592 6.91 -5.76 -74.70
CA ILE A 592 7.46 -5.32 -73.41
C ILE A 592 6.51 -4.29 -72.80
N LYS A 593 5.65 -4.75 -71.89
CA LYS A 593 4.68 -3.91 -71.17
C LYS A 593 5.01 -3.75 -69.68
N THR A 594 5.91 -4.57 -69.16
CA THR A 594 6.29 -4.62 -67.74
C THR A 594 7.80 -4.77 -67.60
N ASP A 595 8.37 -4.28 -66.50
CA ASP A 595 9.80 -4.41 -66.20
C ASP A 595 10.26 -5.88 -66.23
N SER A 596 9.44 -6.82 -65.76
CA SER A 596 9.75 -8.25 -65.80
C SER A 596 9.87 -8.77 -67.24
N GLN A 597 9.03 -8.30 -68.17
CA GLN A 597 9.13 -8.68 -69.58
C GLN A 597 10.40 -8.11 -70.22
N LEU A 598 10.76 -6.86 -69.90
CA LEU A 598 12.00 -6.24 -70.36
C LEU A 598 13.22 -7.07 -69.92
N VAL A 599 13.32 -7.35 -68.62
CA VAL A 599 14.42 -8.09 -68.02
C VAL A 599 14.55 -9.49 -68.63
N ASN A 600 13.44 -10.23 -68.72
CA ASN A 600 13.43 -11.58 -69.28
C ASN A 600 13.84 -11.63 -70.75
N GLN A 601 13.41 -10.64 -71.56
CA GLN A 601 13.79 -10.58 -72.97
C GLN A 601 15.26 -10.25 -73.16
N ILE A 602 15.83 -9.32 -72.38
CA ILE A 602 17.26 -9.02 -72.41
C ILE A 602 18.09 -10.26 -72.05
N ALA A 603 17.79 -10.90 -70.91
CA ALA A 603 18.50 -12.11 -70.50
C ALA A 603 18.37 -13.26 -71.51
N SER A 604 17.21 -13.39 -72.18
CA SER A 604 17.01 -14.39 -73.22
C SER A 604 17.77 -14.09 -74.51
N ALA A 605 17.93 -12.81 -74.87
CA ALA A 605 18.75 -12.39 -76.00
C ALA A 605 20.24 -12.65 -75.73
N MET A 606 20.72 -12.33 -74.52
CA MET A 606 22.08 -12.68 -74.07
C MET A 606 22.32 -14.19 -74.16
N TYR A 607 21.42 -15.00 -73.61
CA TYR A 607 21.56 -16.46 -73.61
C TYR A 607 21.59 -17.02 -75.03
N ARG A 608 20.74 -16.50 -75.92
CA ARG A 608 20.76 -16.91 -77.32
C ARG A 608 22.13 -16.64 -77.97
N GLN A 609 22.65 -15.43 -77.81
CA GLN A 609 23.92 -15.04 -78.45
C GLN A 609 25.13 -15.75 -77.83
N TYR A 610 25.25 -15.74 -76.51
CA TYR A 610 26.41 -16.30 -75.82
C TYR A 610 26.41 -17.82 -75.76
N ILE A 611 25.22 -18.44 -75.65
CA ILE A 611 25.09 -19.86 -75.35
C ILE A 611 24.53 -20.60 -76.56
N ASP A 612 23.28 -20.34 -76.96
CA ASP A 612 22.62 -21.17 -77.97
C ASP A 612 23.36 -21.18 -79.31
N ASN A 613 23.76 -20.00 -79.81
CA ASN A 613 24.43 -19.86 -81.09
C ASN A 613 25.83 -20.48 -81.12
N GLU A 614 26.52 -20.54 -79.98
CA GLU A 614 27.91 -21.01 -79.90
C GLU A 614 28.02 -22.46 -79.40
N ARG A 615 26.95 -23.01 -78.80
CA ARG A 615 26.91 -24.33 -78.17
C ARG A 615 27.44 -25.43 -79.08
N ASN A 616 27.00 -25.47 -80.34
CA ASN A 616 27.41 -26.54 -81.24
C ASN A 616 28.89 -26.40 -81.64
N ALA A 617 29.39 -25.19 -81.89
CA ALA A 617 30.81 -24.96 -82.17
C ALA A 617 31.69 -25.36 -80.97
N ALA A 618 31.32 -24.94 -79.75
CA ALA A 618 32.06 -25.25 -78.53
C ALA A 618 32.11 -26.75 -78.19
N LEU A 619 31.06 -27.51 -78.58
CA LEU A 619 30.95 -28.94 -78.31
C LEU A 619 31.39 -29.81 -79.51
N GLY A 620 31.92 -29.23 -80.58
CA GLY A 620 32.35 -29.95 -81.79
C GLY A 620 31.20 -30.63 -82.54
N ARG A 621 29.99 -30.07 -82.48
CA ARG A 621 28.76 -30.60 -83.11
C ARG A 621 28.50 -29.92 -84.46
N PRO A 622 27.71 -30.54 -85.37
CA PRO A 622 27.35 -29.92 -86.65
C PRO A 622 26.65 -28.57 -86.46
N LEU A 623 27.07 -27.57 -87.25
CA LEU A 623 26.56 -26.20 -87.15
C LEU A 623 25.28 -26.00 -87.98
N SER A 624 24.27 -25.38 -87.38
CA SER A 624 23.09 -24.85 -88.06
C SER A 624 23.41 -23.49 -88.73
N PRO A 625 22.59 -22.99 -89.68
CA PRO A 625 22.79 -21.66 -90.27
C PRO A 625 22.69 -20.50 -89.25
N GLN A 626 22.14 -20.75 -88.06
CA GLN A 626 22.03 -19.77 -86.98
C GLN A 626 23.18 -19.87 -85.97
N ASP A 627 24.00 -20.93 -86.06
CA ASP A 627 25.10 -21.16 -85.13
C ASP A 627 26.33 -20.35 -85.58
N SER A 628 27.02 -19.77 -84.61
CA SER A 628 28.32 -19.12 -84.80
C SER A 628 29.39 -20.18 -85.02
N ASN A 629 30.40 -19.87 -85.84
CA ASN A 629 31.63 -20.66 -85.92
C ASN A 629 32.66 -20.28 -84.83
N VAL A 630 32.33 -19.29 -83.99
CA VAL A 630 33.10 -18.86 -82.82
C VAL A 630 32.46 -19.44 -81.57
N ALA A 631 33.28 -19.88 -80.61
CA ALA A 631 32.85 -20.56 -79.39
C ALA A 631 33.27 -19.84 -78.08
N GLY A 632 33.86 -18.66 -78.19
CA GLY A 632 34.52 -17.99 -77.07
C GLY A 632 33.60 -17.60 -75.91
N HIS A 633 32.34 -17.24 -76.20
CA HIS A 633 31.37 -16.94 -75.16
C HIS A 633 30.93 -18.20 -74.42
N TYR A 634 30.59 -19.26 -75.16
CA TYR A 634 30.19 -20.53 -74.54
C TYR A 634 31.34 -21.13 -73.73
N GLU A 635 32.56 -21.11 -74.26
CA GLU A 635 33.74 -21.61 -73.56
C GLU A 635 33.98 -20.85 -72.25
N SER A 636 33.90 -19.52 -72.25
CA SER A 636 34.15 -18.72 -71.06
C SER A 636 33.04 -18.85 -70.00
N LEU A 637 31.77 -18.83 -70.42
CA LEU A 637 30.60 -18.86 -69.55
C LEU A 637 30.21 -20.26 -69.07
N ILE A 638 30.36 -21.29 -69.91
CA ILE A 638 29.89 -22.65 -69.61
C ILE A 638 31.04 -23.58 -69.27
N LEU A 639 32.10 -23.60 -70.10
CA LEU A 639 33.20 -24.58 -69.95
C LEU A 639 34.34 -24.09 -69.05
N GLY A 640 34.32 -22.82 -68.63
CA GLY A 640 35.28 -22.21 -67.72
C GLY A 640 35.43 -22.95 -66.37
N SER A 641 36.41 -22.52 -65.58
CA SER A 641 36.63 -23.03 -64.22
C SER A 641 35.42 -22.79 -63.30
N ASP A 642 35.37 -23.55 -62.20
CA ASP A 642 34.23 -23.60 -61.29
C ASP A 642 34.26 -22.53 -60.18
N ASP A 643 35.37 -21.81 -60.07
CA ASP A 643 35.63 -20.73 -59.10
C ASP A 643 35.22 -19.33 -59.60
N LYS A 644 34.65 -19.24 -60.81
CA LYS A 644 34.35 -17.96 -61.44
C LYS A 644 33.08 -17.29 -60.89
N THR A 645 33.13 -15.97 -60.80
CA THR A 645 32.01 -15.06 -60.55
C THR A 645 31.72 -14.22 -61.81
N MET A 646 30.59 -13.49 -61.80
CA MET A 646 30.10 -12.76 -62.97
C MET A 646 29.63 -11.34 -62.63
N SER A 647 29.94 -10.38 -63.50
CA SER A 647 29.34 -9.05 -63.52
C SER A 647 28.64 -8.84 -64.86
N VAL A 648 27.45 -8.22 -64.85
CA VAL A 648 26.70 -7.90 -66.08
C VAL A 648 26.31 -6.43 -66.05
N GLY A 649 26.75 -5.70 -67.08
CA GLY A 649 26.25 -4.37 -67.39
C GLY A 649 25.26 -4.44 -68.53
N VAL A 650 24.15 -3.71 -68.39
CA VAL A 650 23.12 -3.60 -69.43
C VAL A 650 22.90 -2.13 -69.77
N TYR A 651 22.93 -1.81 -71.06
CA TYR A 651 22.56 -0.52 -71.58
C TYR A 651 21.42 -0.65 -72.58
N VAL A 652 20.33 0.10 -72.34
CA VAL A 652 19.11 0.07 -73.15
C VAL A 652 18.83 1.47 -73.64
N ILE A 653 18.63 1.62 -74.95
CA ILE A 653 18.17 2.88 -75.55
C ILE A 653 16.84 2.69 -76.26
N ASP A 654 15.99 3.70 -76.14
CA ASP A 654 14.75 3.78 -76.89
C ASP A 654 15.02 4.30 -78.31
N ASN A 655 14.85 3.41 -79.29
CA ASN A 655 15.01 3.67 -80.71
C ASN A 655 13.67 3.65 -81.46
N GLY A 656 12.63 4.26 -80.86
CA GLY A 656 11.31 4.39 -81.47
C GLY A 656 10.43 3.16 -81.22
N SER A 657 10.26 2.30 -82.23
CA SER A 657 9.44 1.08 -82.14
C SER A 657 10.15 -0.08 -81.43
N VAL A 658 11.45 0.04 -81.19
CA VAL A 658 12.29 -0.99 -80.58
C VAL A 658 13.17 -0.41 -79.48
N TYR A 659 13.59 -1.28 -78.56
CA TYR A 659 14.73 -1.03 -77.70
C TYR A 659 15.98 -1.64 -78.34
N THR A 660 17.06 -0.87 -78.39
CA THR A 660 18.39 -1.41 -78.73
C THR A 660 19.14 -1.64 -77.42
N VAL A 661 19.66 -2.85 -77.25
CA VAL A 661 20.26 -3.30 -75.99
C VAL A 661 21.66 -3.82 -76.25
N THR A 662 22.62 -3.30 -75.51
CA THR A 662 23.95 -3.90 -75.40
C THR A 662 24.19 -4.40 -74.00
N THR A 663 24.91 -5.51 -73.90
CA THR A 663 25.33 -6.06 -72.61
C THR A 663 26.81 -6.38 -72.62
N CYS A 664 27.42 -6.26 -71.45
CA CYS A 664 28.77 -6.71 -71.19
C CYS A 664 28.74 -7.64 -69.97
N ALA A 665 29.03 -8.92 -70.17
CA ALA A 665 29.16 -9.91 -69.11
C ALA A 665 30.65 -10.24 -68.90
N LEU A 666 31.18 -9.84 -67.74
CA LEU A 666 32.53 -10.17 -67.31
C LEU A 666 32.47 -11.47 -66.51
N VAL A 667 33.32 -12.44 -66.85
CA VAL A 667 33.36 -13.77 -66.19
C VAL A 667 34.79 -14.10 -65.81
N GLY A 668 35.05 -14.29 -64.52
CA GLY A 668 36.41 -14.25 -64.00
C GLY A 668 36.49 -14.65 -62.53
N THR A 669 37.67 -14.52 -61.96
CA THR A 669 37.97 -14.80 -60.56
C THR A 669 38.17 -13.48 -59.81
N ASP A 670 37.77 -13.48 -58.55
CA ASP A 670 38.04 -12.39 -57.61
C ASP A 670 39.43 -12.67 -57.00
N GLU A 671 40.44 -11.89 -57.40
CA GLU A 671 41.84 -12.04 -56.98
C GLU A 671 42.29 -10.85 -56.14
N THR A 672 43.32 -11.01 -55.30
CA THR A 672 43.89 -9.87 -54.56
C THR A 672 44.81 -9.09 -55.50
N TYR A 673 44.57 -7.78 -55.64
CA TYR A 673 45.40 -6.89 -56.44
C TYR A 673 46.77 -6.70 -55.77
N GLU A 674 47.82 -7.03 -56.53
CA GLU A 674 49.22 -6.78 -56.19
C GLU A 674 49.79 -5.78 -57.22
N GLU A 675 50.39 -4.70 -56.75
CA GLU A 675 51.02 -3.62 -57.51
C GLU A 675 52.48 -4.03 -57.79
N TRP A 676 52.79 -4.34 -59.05
CA TRP A 676 54.13 -4.81 -59.49
C TRP A 676 55.04 -3.66 -59.92
#